data_AF-A0A933NPX1-F1
#
_entry.id   AF-A0A933NPX1-F1
#
_cell.length_a   1.000
_cell.length_b   1.000
_cell.length_c   1.000
_cell.angle_alpha   90.00
_cell.angle_beta   90.00
_cell.angle_gamma   90.00
#
_symmetry.space_group_name_H-M   'P 1'
#
loop_
_entity.id
_entity.type
_entity.pdbx_description
1 polymer ?
#
loop_
_entity_poly.entity_id
_entity_poly.type
_entity_poly.pdbx_seq_one_letter_code
_entity_poly.pdbx_strand_id
1 'polypeptide(L)'
;MAPVTDGRVRPAVRVLSLAAAVLVGAIASELAAVYFLDEGGDHALSVRVVMKGGGEAAGLQVEGQTVSGRWRPMVAVNGARELRAAWWVRSFRLRASSDVIDAVESVEWRVRDGPVRSVRQEELAAWRRAGEGQAVLQGPEGTPGAGVLDPARYLLNWPPWGSVGGGLLLWPLAVFVLTAIAGLVARGLWQSPRARELLLAISGEERPAAGAEASGRCWLAAALLTVLAGLALLEWRQPLYFLQDDNFVQFLPNLSLAGETLASGRWPWFNPHVLLGAPTFDTGNYAISYPPALASWWLAAKVLGREAWTMEIFCIGHLSGAVLTTFWLGSRLGLSPPLSAALAVSYALSGIMLILGRSWIGVAPVAFFFPLLLVSAERFARGRPGWRWTVATGMTIGVFFHAGNVQFWFYSLLAFLFAIAVPLASGRVGPTRLVPLAAAALIACGLAAPLLAPQLELAQAMVRRGGTGGGIFVGLTALALPYPLASARHPNNWGNVHRELMGHFYYCGTILAIPGLAALALVASSLLALRSPGGFATANVWSLTAMVVFLCALGRQGLIWQWMSALPILEKFREPFKFLMQLHLLLPVAGALVWERGLGAANRRFRGAVFVATALLMLYHCAMARSILRSYYAQPYPPLTGRAERHALPVPGEPGGFRMLTLAVQCEVQRDAPWAWMEGLPTTYGRYSYKGYDWLVFATPENQRAHARLLADPTRAARAYGIRWVFLHDKLEAIDLDRMAPLDWVNTSPTELARLAPELQLQARTLGRDGHVTLWELPGADPMAFLEGGPAPVALAARMHGAGATVELAGPARDVDVVVNLLARPFTRAWVDGAEARVAADDWGRVRVRVGAGSRVLEVGYRTRWQRDLLLGAWLCLAGVLVALAWHRFGLRPGGLAGVRDGRELAG
;
A
#
# COMPACT_ATOMS: atom_id res chain seq x y z
N MET A 1 10.07 -56.13 -5.98
CA MET A 1 9.02 -55.28 -5.36
C MET A 1 7.76 -56.12 -5.25
N ALA A 2 7.38 -56.54 -4.04
CA ALA A 2 6.09 -57.19 -3.80
C ALA A 2 5.00 -56.12 -3.59
N PRO A 3 3.75 -56.32 -4.04
CA PRO A 3 2.69 -55.34 -3.87
C PRO A 3 2.21 -55.35 -2.41
N VAL A 4 2.41 -54.23 -1.71
CA VAL A 4 1.85 -54.00 -0.37
C VAL A 4 0.37 -53.67 -0.52
N THR A 5 -0.47 -54.70 -0.50
CA THR A 5 -1.91 -54.59 -0.27
C THR A 5 -2.18 -54.60 1.24
N ASP A 6 -1.80 -53.54 1.95
CA ASP A 6 -2.16 -53.40 3.37
C ASP A 6 -3.36 -52.45 3.52
N GLY A 7 -4.49 -53.01 3.99
CA GLY A 7 -5.78 -52.31 4.18
C GLY A 7 -5.75 -51.16 5.20
N ARG A 8 -4.60 -50.90 5.82
CA ARG A 8 -4.39 -49.89 6.87
C ARG A 8 -4.03 -48.49 6.37
N VAL A 9 -3.88 -48.28 5.06
CA VAL A 9 -3.72 -46.91 4.48
C VAL A 9 -5.09 -46.22 4.28
N ARG A 10 -6.18 -47.00 4.18
CA ARG A 10 -7.54 -46.49 3.99
C ARG A 10 -8.07 -45.61 5.13
N PRO A 11 -7.79 -45.85 6.44
CA PRO A 11 -8.27 -45.00 7.53
C PRO A 11 -7.63 -43.62 7.54
N ALA A 12 -6.30 -43.52 7.34
CA ALA A 12 -5.59 -42.24 7.36
C ALA A 12 -5.99 -41.34 6.17
N VAL A 13 -6.14 -41.93 4.97
CA VAL A 13 -6.67 -41.22 3.80
C VAL A 13 -8.13 -40.82 4.02
N ARG A 14 -8.97 -41.67 4.63
CA ARG A 14 -10.36 -41.30 4.98
C ARG A 14 -10.44 -40.17 6.02
N VAL A 15 -9.56 -40.14 7.02
CA VAL A 15 -9.53 -39.06 8.03
C VAL A 15 -9.06 -37.74 7.41
N LEU A 16 -8.04 -37.76 6.54
CA LEU A 16 -7.60 -36.56 5.82
C LEU A 16 -8.65 -36.05 4.83
N SER A 17 -9.32 -36.95 4.10
CA SER A 17 -10.44 -36.59 3.22
C SER A 17 -11.64 -36.06 4.01
N LEU A 18 -11.93 -36.61 5.20
CA LEU A 18 -13.01 -36.14 6.07
C LEU A 18 -12.67 -34.78 6.69
N ALA A 19 -11.43 -34.56 7.12
CA ALA A 19 -10.97 -33.26 7.63
C ALA A 19 -11.00 -32.19 6.54
N ALA A 20 -10.58 -32.53 5.31
CA ALA A 20 -10.69 -31.64 4.16
C ALA A 20 -12.16 -31.35 3.80
N ALA A 21 -13.05 -32.36 3.82
CA ALA A 21 -14.47 -32.19 3.55
C ALA A 21 -15.20 -31.38 4.64
N VAL A 22 -14.84 -31.55 5.92
CA VAL A 22 -15.38 -30.77 7.04
C VAL A 22 -14.88 -29.32 6.98
N LEU A 23 -13.61 -29.10 6.62
CA LEU A 23 -13.07 -27.76 6.43
C LEU A 23 -13.75 -27.05 5.24
N VAL A 24 -13.92 -27.74 4.11
CA VAL A 24 -14.64 -27.21 2.94
C VAL A 24 -16.12 -26.98 3.24
N GLY A 25 -16.76 -27.88 3.99
CA GLY A 25 -18.16 -27.76 4.41
C GLY A 25 -18.41 -26.63 5.41
N ALA A 26 -17.51 -26.43 6.38
CA ALA A 26 -17.58 -25.31 7.32
C ALA A 26 -17.35 -23.96 6.61
N ILE A 27 -16.42 -23.91 5.65
CA ILE A 27 -16.19 -22.72 4.82
C ILE A 27 -17.39 -22.44 3.91
N ALA A 28 -18.01 -23.47 3.33
CA ALA A 28 -19.21 -23.32 2.48
C ALA A 28 -20.46 -22.92 3.28
N SER A 29 -20.63 -23.46 4.49
CA SER A 29 -21.68 -23.11 5.45
C SER A 29 -21.56 -21.67 5.93
N GLU A 30 -20.35 -21.18 6.21
CA GLU A 30 -20.09 -19.80 6.60
C GLU A 30 -20.21 -18.84 5.41
N LEU A 31 -19.82 -19.24 4.19
CA LEU A 31 -20.13 -18.44 3.00
C LEU A 31 -21.63 -18.33 2.76
N ALA A 32 -22.42 -19.35 3.11
CA ALA A 32 -23.88 -19.24 3.13
C ALA A 32 -24.36 -18.34 4.28
N ALA A 33 -23.79 -18.44 5.48
CA ALA A 33 -24.19 -17.64 6.65
C ALA A 33 -23.82 -16.15 6.53
N VAL A 34 -22.64 -15.81 5.99
CA VAL A 34 -22.17 -14.42 5.75
C VAL A 34 -22.98 -13.73 4.64
N TYR A 35 -23.63 -14.48 3.75
CA TYR A 35 -24.59 -13.91 2.79
C TYR A 35 -26.00 -13.72 3.38
N PHE A 36 -26.31 -14.26 4.56
CA PHE A 36 -27.66 -14.26 5.14
C PHE A 36 -27.78 -13.70 6.58
N LEU A 37 -26.70 -13.37 7.27
CA LEU A 37 -26.74 -12.87 8.65
C LEU A 37 -26.41 -11.37 8.75
N ASP A 38 -27.41 -10.52 8.50
CA ASP A 38 -27.50 -9.15 9.04
C ASP A 38 -28.98 -8.72 9.21
N GLU A 39 -29.81 -9.58 9.80
CA GLU A 39 -31.25 -9.31 10.02
C GLU A 39 -31.68 -9.33 11.51
N GLY A 40 -30.76 -9.45 12.47
CA GLY A 40 -31.14 -9.59 13.88
C GLY A 40 -30.23 -8.85 14.87
N GLY A 41 -30.57 -7.61 15.22
CA GLY A 41 -30.04 -6.92 16.41
C GLY A 41 -29.83 -5.41 16.23
N ASP A 42 -30.61 -4.61 16.96
CA ASP A 42 -30.51 -3.15 17.17
C ASP A 42 -30.50 -2.24 15.92
N HIS A 43 -31.68 -1.67 15.61
CA HIS A 43 -31.88 -0.74 14.50
C HIS A 43 -30.93 0.48 14.56
N ALA A 44 -30.19 0.73 13.48
CA ALA A 44 -29.20 1.81 13.42
C ALA A 44 -29.83 3.21 13.22
N LEU A 45 -31.07 3.29 12.71
CA LEU A 45 -31.78 4.53 12.43
C LEU A 45 -33.28 4.36 12.67
N SER A 46 -33.89 5.25 13.45
CA SER A 46 -35.33 5.46 13.49
C SER A 46 -35.68 6.79 12.82
N VAL A 47 -36.69 6.76 11.95
CA VAL A 47 -37.28 7.96 11.32
C VAL A 47 -38.73 8.04 11.77
N ARG A 48 -39.09 9.14 12.41
CA ARG A 48 -40.45 9.44 12.84
C ARG A 48 -40.98 10.59 11.99
N VAL A 49 -42.11 10.35 11.34
CA VAL A 49 -42.79 11.37 10.53
C VAL A 49 -44.06 11.76 11.26
N VAL A 50 -44.15 13.03 11.65
CA VAL A 50 -45.30 13.60 12.37
C VAL A 50 -46.21 14.25 11.34
N MET A 51 -47.46 13.83 11.31
CA MET A 51 -48.48 14.33 10.39
C MET A 51 -49.40 15.33 11.11
N LYS A 52 -49.77 16.42 10.43
CA LYS A 52 -50.78 17.38 10.91
C LYS A 52 -52.10 16.67 11.18
N GLY A 53 -52.65 16.86 12.38
CA GLY A 53 -53.96 16.29 12.76
C GLY A 53 -53.96 14.80 13.10
N GLY A 54 -52.78 14.14 13.16
CA GLY A 54 -52.66 12.77 13.63
C GLY A 54 -53.21 11.68 12.68
N GLY A 55 -53.50 12.00 11.41
CA GLY A 55 -53.92 11.02 10.41
C GLY A 55 -52.87 9.95 10.11
N GLU A 56 -53.30 8.78 9.61
CA GLU A 56 -52.38 7.75 9.11
C GLU A 56 -51.72 8.21 7.80
N ALA A 57 -50.41 8.00 7.68
CA ALA A 57 -49.62 8.39 6.51
C ALA A 57 -49.76 7.38 5.35
N ALA A 58 -51.00 7.11 4.92
CA ALA A 58 -51.25 6.22 3.79
C ALA A 58 -50.59 6.76 2.51
N GLY A 59 -49.69 5.99 1.91
CA GLY A 59 -48.95 6.38 0.69
C GLY A 59 -47.56 6.99 0.93
N LEU A 60 -47.11 7.12 2.19
CA LEU A 60 -45.75 7.55 2.52
C LEU A 60 -44.76 6.37 2.43
N GLN A 61 -43.80 6.44 1.52
CA GLN A 61 -42.68 5.49 1.43
C GLN A 61 -41.40 6.15 1.94
N VAL A 62 -40.72 5.49 2.89
CA VAL A 62 -39.37 5.87 3.30
C VAL A 62 -38.39 4.83 2.82
N GLU A 63 -37.42 5.28 2.04
CA GLU A 63 -36.32 4.45 1.58
C GLU A 63 -35.04 4.89 2.30
N GLY A 64 -34.30 3.93 2.84
CA GLY A 64 -32.95 4.16 3.35
C GLY A 64 -31.91 3.76 2.31
N GLN A 65 -30.96 4.65 2.02
CA GLN A 65 -29.79 4.31 1.22
C GLN A 65 -28.78 3.54 2.08
N THR A 66 -28.59 2.27 1.75
CA THR A 66 -27.57 1.41 2.39
C THR A 66 -26.16 1.97 2.17
N VAL A 67 -25.19 1.51 2.97
CA VAL A 67 -23.76 1.82 2.77
C VAL A 67 -23.27 1.45 1.36
N SER A 68 -23.91 0.47 0.72
CA SER A 68 -23.66 0.07 -0.67
C SER A 68 -24.35 0.94 -1.73
N GLY A 69 -24.96 2.07 -1.36
CA GLY A 69 -25.60 2.99 -2.29
C GLY A 69 -27.01 2.58 -2.75
N ARG A 70 -27.46 1.35 -2.47
CA ARG A 70 -28.81 0.87 -2.83
C ARG A 70 -29.88 1.42 -1.89
N TRP A 71 -30.98 1.91 -2.46
CA TRP A 71 -32.19 2.30 -1.74
C TRP A 71 -33.02 1.07 -1.37
N ARG A 72 -33.45 0.98 -0.13
CA ARG A 72 -34.34 -0.08 0.36
C ARG A 72 -35.48 0.51 1.18
N PRO A 73 -36.72 0.03 1.02
CA PRO A 73 -37.83 0.46 1.86
C PRO A 73 -37.54 0.16 3.34
N MET A 74 -37.85 1.12 4.21
CA MET A 74 -37.77 0.97 5.66
C MET A 74 -39.04 0.31 6.19
N VAL A 75 -38.91 -0.55 7.20
CA VAL A 75 -40.04 -1.29 7.75
C VAL A 75 -40.76 -0.44 8.79
N ALA A 76 -42.08 -0.35 8.67
CA ALA A 76 -42.92 0.35 9.64
C ALA A 76 -43.02 -0.45 10.94
N VAL A 77 -42.79 0.20 12.07
CA VAL A 77 -42.94 -0.36 13.41
C VAL A 77 -43.92 0.55 14.17
N ASN A 78 -45.01 -0.01 14.72
CA ASN A 78 -46.12 0.71 15.37
C ASN A 78 -46.97 1.59 14.44
N GLY A 79 -47.81 0.96 13.59
CA GLY A 79 -48.96 1.64 12.97
C GLY A 79 -48.61 2.89 12.15
N ALA A 80 -47.58 2.80 11.30
CA ALA A 80 -47.16 3.83 10.33
C ALA A 80 -46.49 5.13 10.86
N ARG A 81 -46.20 5.27 12.17
CA ARG A 81 -45.61 6.51 12.72
C ARG A 81 -44.10 6.48 12.97
N GLU A 82 -43.48 5.29 13.05
CA GLU A 82 -42.03 5.15 13.23
C GLU A 82 -41.48 4.09 12.27
N LEU A 83 -40.54 4.48 11.43
CA LEU A 83 -39.90 3.62 10.45
C LEU A 83 -38.49 3.28 10.93
N ARG A 84 -38.15 1.98 10.94
CA ARG A 84 -36.86 1.50 11.45
C ARG A 84 -36.09 0.77 10.36
N ALA A 85 -34.79 1.05 10.27
CA ALA A 85 -33.86 0.31 9.43
C ALA A 85 -33.01 -0.62 10.29
N ALA A 86 -32.98 -1.91 9.95
CA ALA A 86 -32.09 -2.89 10.59
C ALA A 86 -30.62 -2.78 10.12
N TRP A 87 -30.34 -1.93 9.13
CA TRP A 87 -29.01 -1.76 8.53
C TRP A 87 -28.52 -0.30 8.62
N TRP A 88 -27.22 -0.08 8.38
CA TRP A 88 -26.63 1.26 8.31
C TRP A 88 -27.16 2.04 7.11
N VAL A 89 -27.74 3.21 7.37
CA VAL A 89 -28.32 4.11 6.36
C VAL A 89 -27.47 5.39 6.26
N ARG A 90 -27.03 5.75 5.06
CA ARG A 90 -26.24 6.97 4.77
C ARG A 90 -27.13 8.20 4.52
N SER A 91 -28.30 7.98 3.95
CA SER A 91 -29.33 9.00 3.74
C SER A 91 -30.69 8.33 3.65
N PHE A 92 -31.77 9.04 3.95
CA PHE A 92 -33.12 8.54 3.69
C PHE A 92 -33.88 9.48 2.77
N ARG A 93 -34.82 8.93 2.00
CA ARG A 93 -35.69 9.67 1.09
C ARG A 93 -37.13 9.34 1.42
N LEU A 94 -37.97 10.37 1.42
CA LEU A 94 -39.42 10.30 1.57
C LEU A 94 -40.05 10.50 0.20
N ARG A 95 -40.84 9.52 -0.22
CA ARG A 95 -41.70 9.58 -1.41
C ARG A 95 -43.15 9.51 -0.98
N ALA A 96 -43.93 10.51 -1.36
CA ALA A 96 -45.35 10.62 -1.07
C ALA A 96 -46.00 11.50 -2.15
N SER A 97 -47.33 11.46 -2.28
CA SER A 97 -48.04 12.47 -3.07
C SER A 97 -47.86 13.86 -2.43
N SER A 98 -48.02 14.92 -3.22
CA SER A 98 -47.97 16.32 -2.74
C SER A 98 -48.83 16.53 -1.51
N ASP A 99 -50.04 15.98 -1.52
CA ASP A 99 -51.03 16.14 -0.44
C ASP A 99 -50.56 15.49 0.86
N VAL A 100 -49.83 14.37 0.77
CA VAL A 100 -49.25 13.68 1.93
C VAL A 100 -48.02 14.45 2.44
N ILE A 101 -47.19 15.02 1.57
CA ILE A 101 -46.04 15.86 1.99
C ILE A 101 -46.51 17.16 2.64
N ASP A 102 -47.61 17.76 2.17
CA ASP A 102 -48.21 18.95 2.78
C ASP A 102 -48.77 18.69 4.19
N ALA A 103 -49.21 17.44 4.42
CA ALA A 103 -49.64 16.97 5.73
C ALA A 103 -48.47 16.63 6.68
N VAL A 104 -47.21 16.57 6.21
CA VAL A 104 -46.04 16.39 7.09
C VAL A 104 -45.78 17.67 7.90
N GLU A 105 -45.84 17.55 9.22
CA GLU A 105 -45.55 18.61 10.19
C GLU A 105 -44.06 18.67 10.53
N SER A 106 -43.47 17.51 10.85
CA SER A 106 -42.05 17.37 11.10
C SER A 106 -41.56 15.97 10.68
N VAL A 107 -40.29 15.91 10.28
CA VAL A 107 -39.57 14.65 10.09
C VAL A 107 -38.42 14.65 11.08
N GLU A 108 -38.49 13.72 12.02
CA GLU A 108 -37.49 13.50 13.04
C GLU A 108 -36.73 12.22 12.73
N TRP A 109 -35.43 12.20 13.00
CA TRP A 109 -34.66 10.98 12.94
C TRP A 109 -33.69 10.88 14.11
N ARG A 110 -33.40 9.64 14.48
CA ARG A 110 -32.44 9.31 15.52
C ARG A 110 -31.52 8.18 15.05
N VAL A 111 -30.22 8.38 15.20
CA VAL A 111 -29.21 7.33 14.98
C VAL A 111 -28.90 6.71 16.34
N ARG A 112 -29.36 5.48 16.58
CA ARG A 112 -29.25 4.78 17.88
C ARG A 112 -29.75 5.64 19.06
N ASP A 113 -28.93 5.82 20.10
CA ASP A 113 -29.21 6.63 21.30
C ASP A 113 -28.77 8.10 21.15
N GLY A 114 -28.50 8.54 19.92
CA GLY A 114 -28.12 9.94 19.64
C GLY A 114 -29.28 10.93 19.87
N PRO A 115 -28.99 12.25 19.86
CA PRO A 115 -30.02 13.27 19.91
C PRO A 115 -30.95 13.16 18.69
N VAL A 116 -32.23 13.42 18.91
CA VAL A 116 -33.21 13.56 17.81
C VAL A 116 -32.83 14.76 16.97
N ARG A 117 -32.77 14.58 15.66
CA ARG A 117 -32.61 15.65 14.69
C ARG A 117 -33.90 15.80 13.91
N SER A 118 -34.21 17.02 13.49
CA SER A 118 -35.40 17.32 12.70
C SER A 118 -35.03 18.04 11.40
N VAL A 119 -35.82 17.80 10.35
CA VAL A 119 -35.70 18.51 9.07
C VAL A 119 -36.11 19.97 9.32
N ARG A 120 -35.35 20.93 8.81
CA ARG A 120 -35.68 22.36 8.99
C ARG A 120 -36.97 22.70 8.22
N GLN A 121 -37.75 23.65 8.71
CA GLN A 121 -39.00 24.07 8.04
C GLN A 121 -38.75 24.55 6.59
N GLU A 122 -37.60 25.16 6.32
CA GLU A 122 -37.19 25.59 4.98
C GLU A 122 -36.97 24.39 4.03
N GLU A 123 -36.39 23.30 4.53
CA GLU A 123 -36.17 22.06 3.77
C GLU A 123 -37.51 21.33 3.51
N LEU A 124 -38.40 21.29 4.51
CA LEU A 124 -39.77 20.80 4.35
C LEU A 124 -40.54 21.62 3.30
N ALA A 125 -40.40 22.95 3.30
CA ALA A 125 -41.00 23.80 2.27
C ALA A 125 -40.41 23.55 0.87
N ALA A 126 -39.12 23.22 0.77
CA ALA A 126 -38.52 22.78 -0.48
C ALA A 126 -39.09 21.43 -0.95
N TRP A 127 -39.31 20.48 -0.04
CA TRP A 127 -39.91 19.17 -0.36
C TRP A 127 -41.35 19.30 -0.84
N ARG A 128 -42.15 20.16 -0.21
CA ARG A 128 -43.54 20.46 -0.63
C ARG A 128 -43.59 20.97 -2.08
N ARG A 129 -42.64 21.83 -2.47
CA ARG A 129 -42.55 22.34 -3.86
C ARG A 129 -42.11 21.29 -4.87
N ALA A 130 -41.30 20.31 -4.44
CA ALA A 130 -40.75 19.29 -5.33
C ALA A 130 -41.66 18.04 -5.47
N GLY A 131 -42.61 17.84 -4.55
CA GLY A 131 -43.41 16.60 -4.50
C GLY A 131 -42.60 15.37 -4.07
N GLU A 132 -41.33 15.53 -3.72
CA GLU A 132 -40.45 14.52 -3.12
C GLU A 132 -39.41 15.17 -2.21
N GLY A 133 -38.98 14.45 -1.17
CA GLY A 133 -38.06 14.97 -0.16
C GLY A 133 -36.91 14.03 0.14
N GLN A 134 -35.66 14.51 0.12
CA GLN A 134 -34.49 13.73 0.50
C GLN A 134 -33.74 14.42 1.64
N ALA A 135 -33.51 13.69 2.74
CA ALA A 135 -32.67 14.14 3.85
C ALA A 135 -31.36 13.35 3.84
N VAL A 136 -30.25 14.06 3.67
CA VAL A 136 -28.92 13.46 3.83
C VAL A 136 -28.62 13.44 5.32
N LEU A 137 -28.37 12.25 5.87
CA LEU A 137 -27.94 12.11 7.26
C LEU A 137 -26.49 12.61 7.34
N GLN A 138 -26.30 13.89 7.64
CA GLN A 138 -25.00 14.34 8.11
C GLN A 138 -24.72 13.59 9.42
N GLY A 139 -23.58 12.91 9.51
CA GLY A 139 -23.12 12.36 10.80
C GLY A 139 -22.96 13.48 11.84
N PRO A 140 -22.44 13.20 13.04
CA PRO A 140 -21.89 14.26 13.87
C PRO A 140 -20.71 14.91 13.11
N GLU A 141 -20.98 15.96 12.34
CA GLU A 141 -19.98 16.85 11.78
C GLU A 141 -19.69 17.97 12.79
N GLY A 142 -18.41 18.19 13.10
CA GLY A 142 -17.94 19.31 13.92
C GLY A 142 -17.10 18.85 15.11
N THR A 143 -15.90 18.29 14.91
CA THR A 143 -14.70 19.10 14.65
C THR A 143 -13.59 18.23 14.06
N PRO A 144 -13.15 18.44 12.81
CA PRO A 144 -11.78 18.10 12.41
C PRO A 144 -10.85 19.23 12.88
N GLY A 145 -10.88 19.51 14.19
CA GLY A 145 -9.94 20.39 14.86
C GLY A 145 -8.84 19.53 15.47
N ALA A 146 -7.60 19.97 15.34
CA ALA A 146 -6.38 19.34 15.83
C ALA A 146 -6.34 19.26 17.38
N GLY A 147 -7.27 18.53 17.99
CA GLY A 147 -7.16 18.07 19.36
C GLY A 147 -6.09 17.00 19.39
N VAL A 148 -4.96 17.31 20.01
CA VAL A 148 -3.96 16.34 20.44
C VAL A 148 -4.70 15.21 21.17
N LEU A 149 -4.80 14.05 20.53
CA LEU A 149 -5.44 12.87 21.11
C LEU A 149 -4.64 12.46 22.35
N ASP A 150 -5.27 12.53 23.52
CA ASP A 150 -4.79 11.92 24.75
C ASP A 150 -4.85 10.38 24.61
N PRO A 151 -3.71 9.68 24.49
CA PRO A 151 -3.68 8.23 24.30
C PRO A 151 -4.35 7.46 25.44
N ALA A 152 -4.44 8.03 26.64
CA ALA A 152 -5.04 7.38 27.80
C ALA A 152 -6.56 7.23 27.67
N ARG A 153 -7.24 8.15 26.97
CA ARG A 153 -8.70 8.05 26.75
C ARG A 153 -9.09 7.03 25.69
N TYR A 154 -8.20 6.67 24.77
CA TYR A 154 -8.48 5.65 23.75
C TYR A 154 -8.40 4.22 24.30
N LEU A 155 -7.59 3.99 25.34
CA LEU A 155 -7.55 2.71 26.06
C LEU A 155 -8.79 2.51 26.95
N LEU A 156 -9.44 3.60 27.40
CA LEU A 156 -10.61 3.55 28.27
C LEU A 156 -11.95 3.62 27.52
N ASN A 157 -11.99 4.20 26.31
CA ASN A 157 -13.19 4.28 25.46
C ASN A 157 -13.13 3.30 24.28
N TRP A 158 -12.79 2.05 24.56
CA TRP A 158 -12.98 0.95 23.62
C TRP A 158 -14.46 0.85 23.24
N PRO A 159 -14.84 0.54 21.97
CA PRO A 159 -16.25 0.40 21.60
C PRO A 159 -16.95 -0.61 22.53
N PRO A 160 -18.21 -0.35 22.93
CA PRO A 160 -18.94 -1.25 23.82
C PRO A 160 -19.00 -2.64 23.21
N TRP A 161 -18.63 -3.64 24.02
CA TRP A 161 -18.39 -5.04 23.66
C TRP A 161 -19.53 -5.70 22.87
N GLY A 162 -20.75 -5.16 22.85
CA GLY A 162 -21.91 -5.75 22.18
C GLY A 162 -21.82 -5.88 20.66
N SER A 163 -21.28 -4.88 19.93
CA SER A 163 -21.24 -4.91 18.44
C SER A 163 -19.98 -5.59 17.87
N VAL A 164 -18.98 -5.76 18.71
CA VAL A 164 -17.66 -6.29 18.40
C VAL A 164 -17.53 -7.73 18.93
N GLY A 165 -18.21 -8.03 20.05
CA GLY A 165 -18.08 -9.27 20.81
C GLY A 165 -18.68 -10.50 20.16
N GLY A 166 -19.75 -10.40 19.36
CA GLY A 166 -20.30 -11.57 18.66
C GLY A 166 -19.28 -12.16 17.68
N GLY A 167 -18.72 -11.33 16.80
CA GLY A 167 -17.68 -11.74 15.87
C GLY A 167 -16.32 -12.02 16.53
N LEU A 168 -15.94 -11.27 17.57
CA LEU A 168 -14.67 -11.48 18.29
C LEU A 168 -14.70 -12.55 19.37
N LEU A 169 -15.83 -13.13 19.73
CA LEU A 169 -15.88 -14.34 20.56
C LEU A 169 -16.08 -15.57 19.69
N LEU A 170 -17.03 -15.54 18.74
CA LEU A 170 -17.28 -16.70 17.89
C LEU A 170 -16.12 -17.02 16.96
N TRP A 171 -15.39 -16.02 16.46
CA TRP A 171 -14.26 -16.28 15.56
C TRP A 171 -13.02 -16.83 16.29
N PRO A 172 -12.52 -16.24 17.39
CA PRO A 172 -11.49 -16.88 18.20
C PRO A 172 -11.95 -18.21 18.77
N LEU A 173 -13.24 -18.40 19.06
CA LEU A 173 -13.78 -19.69 19.47
C LEU A 173 -13.76 -20.70 18.33
N ALA A 174 -14.15 -20.35 17.10
CA ALA A 174 -14.10 -21.24 15.94
C ALA A 174 -12.65 -21.58 15.56
N VAL A 175 -11.76 -20.59 15.55
CA VAL A 175 -10.31 -20.80 15.39
C VAL A 175 -9.79 -21.66 16.54
N PHE A 176 -10.16 -21.39 17.79
CA PHE A 176 -9.77 -22.19 18.95
C PHE A 176 -10.29 -23.62 18.84
N VAL A 177 -11.53 -23.84 18.40
CA VAL A 177 -12.14 -25.17 18.20
C VAL A 177 -11.44 -25.90 17.06
N LEU A 178 -11.24 -25.28 15.90
CA LEU A 178 -10.50 -25.89 14.79
C LEU A 178 -9.06 -26.20 15.18
N THR A 179 -8.43 -25.30 15.93
CA THR A 179 -7.06 -25.47 16.43
C THR A 179 -7.00 -26.53 17.53
N ALA A 180 -8.03 -26.65 18.37
CA ALA A 180 -8.16 -27.70 19.37
C ALA A 180 -8.43 -29.06 18.73
N ILE A 181 -9.29 -29.14 17.70
CA ILE A 181 -9.50 -30.33 16.88
C ILE A 181 -8.21 -30.73 16.19
N ALA A 182 -7.52 -29.78 15.54
CA ALA A 182 -6.21 -30.01 14.94
C ALA A 182 -5.17 -30.45 15.99
N GLY A 183 -5.21 -29.86 17.18
CA GLY A 183 -4.37 -30.25 18.33
C GLY A 183 -4.69 -31.65 18.85
N LEU A 184 -5.96 -32.06 18.89
CA LEU A 184 -6.40 -33.40 19.26
C LEU A 184 -6.01 -34.43 18.20
N VAL A 185 -6.20 -34.11 16.92
CA VAL A 185 -5.74 -34.94 15.79
C VAL A 185 -4.22 -35.05 15.83
N ALA A 186 -3.49 -33.95 16.01
CA ALA A 186 -2.04 -33.95 16.13
C ALA A 186 -1.58 -34.73 17.36
N ARG A 187 -2.28 -34.65 18.49
CA ARG A 187 -2.02 -35.46 19.68
C ARG A 187 -2.26 -36.94 19.42
N GLY A 188 -3.31 -37.31 18.71
CA GLY A 188 -3.57 -38.68 18.27
C GLY A 188 -2.51 -39.19 17.27
N LEU A 189 -2.09 -38.35 16.33
CA LEU A 189 -0.97 -38.63 15.42
C LEU A 189 0.35 -38.75 16.20
N TRP A 190 0.57 -37.94 17.23
CA TRP A 190 1.77 -37.99 18.08
C TRP A 190 1.85 -39.28 18.90
N GLN A 191 0.69 -39.88 19.21
CA GLN A 191 0.63 -41.20 19.86
C GLN A 191 0.98 -42.34 18.89
N SER A 192 0.84 -42.15 17.58
CA SER A 192 1.28 -43.12 16.59
C SER A 192 2.79 -43.01 16.38
N PRO A 193 3.58 -44.07 16.61
CA PRO A 193 5.04 -44.03 16.46
C PRO A 193 5.47 -43.58 15.06
N ARG A 194 4.79 -44.07 14.01
CA ARG A 194 5.10 -43.72 12.61
C ARG A 194 4.78 -42.27 12.28
N ALA A 195 3.64 -41.77 12.75
CA ALA A 195 3.30 -40.38 12.50
C ALA A 195 4.20 -39.47 13.35
N ARG A 196 4.54 -39.83 14.59
CA ARG A 196 5.55 -39.12 15.38
C ARG A 196 6.91 -39.11 14.71
N GLU A 197 7.38 -40.22 14.15
CA GLU A 197 8.63 -40.27 13.35
C GLU A 197 8.54 -39.35 12.14
N LEU A 198 7.44 -39.39 11.39
CA LEU A 198 7.23 -38.49 10.25
C LEU A 198 7.18 -37.02 10.67
N LEU A 199 6.48 -36.70 11.75
CA LEU A 199 6.38 -35.36 12.31
C LEU A 199 7.75 -34.88 12.79
N LEU A 200 8.52 -35.73 13.47
CA LEU A 200 9.89 -35.44 13.89
C LEU A 200 10.85 -35.36 12.71
N ALA A 201 10.64 -36.10 11.63
CA ALA A 201 11.43 -35.97 10.41
C ALA A 201 11.14 -34.62 9.72
N ILE A 202 9.86 -34.23 9.63
CA ILE A 202 9.43 -32.97 9.03
C ILE A 202 9.79 -31.77 9.91
N SER A 203 9.80 -31.92 11.23
CA SER A 203 10.08 -30.85 12.19
C SER A 203 11.50 -30.87 12.77
N GLY A 204 12.29 -31.88 12.43
CA GLY A 204 13.56 -32.20 13.05
C GLY A 204 14.66 -31.18 12.75
N GLU A 205 15.62 -31.11 13.67
CA GLU A 205 16.81 -30.28 13.53
C GLU A 205 17.84 -30.83 12.55
N GLU A 206 17.74 -32.12 12.21
CA GLU A 206 18.68 -32.75 11.28
C GLU A 206 18.66 -32.01 9.96
N ARG A 207 19.76 -31.28 9.72
CA ARG A 207 19.98 -30.66 8.44
C ARG A 207 20.22 -31.77 7.43
N PRO A 208 19.66 -31.64 6.22
CA PRO A 208 20.07 -32.49 5.12
C PRO A 208 21.59 -32.43 5.05
N ALA A 209 22.24 -33.61 5.11
CA ALA A 209 23.67 -33.68 4.86
C ALA A 209 23.92 -32.98 3.51
N ALA A 210 24.77 -31.96 3.50
CA ALA A 210 25.08 -31.22 2.29
C ALA A 210 25.72 -32.18 1.29
N GLY A 211 24.89 -32.79 0.43
CA GLY A 211 25.34 -33.74 -0.56
C GLY A 211 26.31 -33.03 -1.50
N ALA A 212 27.53 -33.56 -1.60
CA ALA A 212 28.54 -33.05 -2.51
C ALA A 212 28.00 -33.03 -3.95
N GLU A 213 28.01 -31.82 -4.52
CA GLU A 213 28.34 -31.51 -5.91
C GLU A 213 27.59 -32.28 -7.02
N ALA A 214 26.42 -31.76 -7.36
CA ALA A 214 26.05 -31.56 -8.76
C ALA A 214 25.86 -30.06 -9.00
N SER A 215 26.22 -29.58 -10.19
CA SER A 215 26.26 -28.17 -10.60
C SER A 215 25.03 -27.35 -10.14
N GLY A 216 25.13 -26.71 -8.97
CA GLY A 216 24.11 -25.75 -8.51
C GLY A 216 23.92 -24.61 -9.52
N ARG A 217 24.95 -24.33 -10.33
CA ARG A 217 24.92 -23.38 -11.45
C ARG A 217 23.90 -23.77 -12.52
N CYS A 218 23.77 -25.05 -12.87
CA CYS A 218 22.78 -25.48 -13.87
C CYS A 218 21.35 -25.23 -13.40
N TRP A 219 21.05 -25.50 -12.13
CA TRP A 219 19.71 -25.25 -11.57
C TRP A 219 19.42 -23.77 -11.38
N LEU A 220 20.43 -22.97 -11.02
CA LEU A 220 20.31 -21.52 -11.00
C LEU A 220 20.04 -20.96 -12.41
N ALA A 221 20.76 -21.44 -13.42
CA ALA A 221 20.53 -21.07 -14.81
C ALA A 221 19.13 -21.49 -15.29
N ALA A 222 18.68 -22.71 -14.95
CA ALA A 222 17.33 -23.16 -15.27
C ALA A 222 16.24 -22.29 -14.62
N ALA A 223 16.43 -21.90 -13.35
CA ALA A 223 15.52 -20.97 -12.67
C ALA A 223 15.50 -19.61 -13.37
N LEU A 224 16.68 -19.05 -13.69
CA LEU A 224 16.80 -17.77 -14.37
C LEU A 224 16.14 -17.79 -15.75
N LEU A 225 16.41 -18.82 -16.56
CA LEU A 225 15.78 -19.01 -17.87
C LEU A 225 14.26 -19.15 -17.75
N THR A 226 13.75 -19.85 -16.74
CA THR A 226 12.31 -19.96 -16.49
C THR A 226 11.69 -18.60 -16.16
N VAL A 227 12.33 -17.80 -15.31
CA VAL A 227 11.86 -16.44 -14.98
C VAL A 227 11.91 -15.54 -16.21
N LEU A 228 13.01 -15.52 -16.96
CA LEU A 228 13.13 -14.74 -18.18
C LEU A 228 12.10 -15.16 -19.24
N ALA A 229 11.81 -16.45 -19.38
CA ALA A 229 10.75 -16.93 -20.26
C ALA A 229 9.35 -16.47 -19.79
N GLY A 230 9.09 -16.50 -18.48
CA GLY A 230 7.85 -15.98 -17.90
C GLY A 230 7.68 -14.47 -18.14
N LEU A 231 8.75 -13.69 -17.93
CA LEU A 231 8.76 -12.25 -18.17
C LEU A 231 8.61 -11.91 -19.66
N ALA A 232 9.30 -12.64 -20.55
CA ALA A 232 9.15 -12.49 -21.99
C ALA A 232 7.73 -12.83 -22.45
N LEU A 233 7.10 -13.83 -21.84
CA LEU A 233 5.71 -14.17 -22.11
C LEU A 233 4.76 -13.04 -21.68
N LEU A 234 4.98 -12.43 -20.52
CA LEU A 234 4.20 -11.28 -20.07
C LEU A 234 4.32 -10.09 -21.03
N GLU A 235 5.55 -9.73 -21.41
CA GLU A 235 5.83 -8.67 -22.39
C GLU A 235 5.23 -8.94 -23.76
N TRP A 236 5.33 -10.20 -24.24
CA TRP A 236 4.72 -10.59 -25.51
C TRP A 236 3.20 -10.43 -25.49
N ARG A 237 2.57 -10.73 -24.35
CA ARG A 237 1.12 -10.62 -24.20
C ARG A 237 0.64 -9.20 -23.99
N GLN A 238 1.41 -8.41 -23.25
CA GLN A 238 1.14 -7.01 -22.99
C GLN A 238 2.46 -6.26 -22.93
N PRO A 239 2.84 -5.59 -24.03
CA PRO A 239 4.03 -4.75 -24.06
C PRO A 239 3.97 -3.71 -22.96
N LEU A 240 5.13 -3.42 -22.36
CA LEU A 240 5.22 -2.52 -21.22
C LEU A 240 4.39 -3.05 -20.05
N TYR A 241 4.59 -4.33 -19.71
CA TYR A 241 3.82 -5.04 -18.72
C TYR A 241 3.95 -4.37 -17.35
N PHE A 242 5.13 -3.85 -16.99
CA PHE A 242 5.39 -3.19 -15.72
C PHE A 242 5.12 -1.68 -15.72
N LEU A 243 4.84 -1.05 -16.86
CA LEU A 243 4.43 0.36 -16.92
C LEU A 243 2.90 0.51 -16.86
N GLN A 244 2.26 0.19 -15.75
CA GLN A 244 0.79 0.22 -15.64
C GLN A 244 0.36 0.88 -14.32
N ASP A 245 -0.93 1.20 -14.19
CA ASP A 245 -1.50 1.84 -12.98
C ASP A 245 -0.62 3.01 -12.47
N ASP A 246 -0.29 3.05 -11.18
CA ASP A 246 0.59 4.05 -10.58
C ASP A 246 1.99 4.11 -11.22
N ASN A 247 2.55 3.02 -11.76
CA ASN A 247 3.83 3.07 -12.49
C ASN A 247 3.72 4.01 -13.69
N PHE A 248 2.57 4.00 -14.38
CA PHE A 248 2.29 4.87 -15.51
C PHE A 248 1.85 6.27 -15.09
N VAL A 249 0.96 6.45 -14.12
CA VAL A 249 0.43 7.79 -13.80
C VAL A 249 1.14 8.50 -12.65
N GLN A 250 2.02 7.85 -11.91
CA GLN A 250 2.66 8.41 -10.72
C GLN A 250 4.17 8.26 -10.73
N PHE A 251 4.69 7.03 -10.82
CA PHE A 251 6.11 6.77 -10.59
C PHE A 251 6.96 7.21 -11.78
N LEU A 252 6.60 6.86 -13.02
CA LEU A 252 7.39 7.26 -14.18
C LEU A 252 7.46 8.78 -14.33
N PRO A 253 6.36 9.56 -14.29
CA PRO A 253 6.43 11.01 -14.46
C PRO A 253 7.35 11.70 -13.43
N ASN A 254 7.27 11.27 -12.16
CA ASN A 254 8.10 11.85 -11.11
C ASN A 254 9.57 11.40 -11.20
N LEU A 255 9.84 10.14 -11.57
CA LEU A 255 11.20 9.65 -11.78
C LEU A 255 11.86 10.32 -12.98
N SER A 256 11.11 10.53 -14.06
CA SER A 256 11.51 11.28 -15.26
C SER A 256 11.89 12.72 -14.93
N LEU A 257 11.01 13.45 -14.25
CA LEU A 257 11.31 14.82 -13.79
C LEU A 257 12.56 14.84 -12.90
N ALA A 258 12.68 13.87 -12.00
CA ALA A 258 13.81 13.78 -11.09
C ALA A 258 15.12 13.52 -11.85
N GLY A 259 15.10 12.59 -12.81
CA GLY A 259 16.24 12.29 -13.67
C GLY A 259 16.70 13.48 -14.48
N GLU A 260 15.78 14.20 -15.15
CA GLU A 260 16.12 15.39 -15.93
C GLU A 260 16.65 16.53 -15.04
N THR A 261 16.07 16.69 -13.85
CA THR A 261 16.55 17.69 -12.88
C THR A 261 17.98 17.36 -12.43
N LEU A 262 18.28 16.09 -12.12
CA LEU A 262 19.63 15.64 -11.78
C LEU A 262 20.60 15.83 -12.96
N ALA A 263 20.17 15.50 -14.19
CA ALA A 263 20.97 15.71 -15.39
C ALA A 263 21.30 17.20 -15.65
N SER A 264 20.45 18.12 -15.18
CA SER A 264 20.69 19.57 -15.20
C SER A 264 21.60 20.07 -14.07
N GLY A 265 22.16 19.18 -13.24
CA GLY A 265 23.00 19.55 -12.09
C GLY A 265 22.24 20.07 -10.88
N ARG A 266 20.93 19.82 -10.81
CA ARG A 266 20.05 20.28 -9.73
C ARG A 266 19.46 19.10 -8.97
N TRP A 267 19.12 19.30 -7.70
CA TRP A 267 18.49 18.25 -6.91
C TRP A 267 16.95 18.28 -7.03
N PRO A 268 16.28 17.13 -7.24
CA PRO A 268 14.85 17.04 -7.49
C PRO A 268 14.02 17.05 -6.20
N TRP A 269 14.05 18.17 -5.48
CA TRP A 269 13.30 18.33 -4.25
C TRP A 269 11.78 18.25 -4.45
N PHE A 270 11.31 18.63 -5.63
CA PHE A 270 9.95 19.08 -5.81
C PHE A 270 9.42 18.85 -7.22
N ASN A 271 8.12 18.64 -7.33
CA ASN A 271 7.41 18.57 -8.58
C ASN A 271 6.43 19.77 -8.68
N PRO A 272 6.74 20.79 -9.50
CA PRO A 272 5.90 21.97 -9.62
C PRO A 272 4.60 21.73 -10.41
N HIS A 273 4.52 20.59 -11.10
CA HIS A 273 3.46 20.26 -12.05
C HIS A 273 2.19 19.74 -11.41
N VAL A 274 2.23 19.35 -10.13
CA VAL A 274 1.07 18.75 -9.45
C VAL A 274 0.93 19.24 -8.01
N LEU A 275 -0.29 19.17 -7.47
CA LEU A 275 -0.61 19.42 -6.05
C LEU A 275 -0.07 20.76 -5.51
N LEU A 276 -0.11 21.81 -6.34
CA LEU A 276 0.43 23.14 -6.04
C LEU A 276 1.91 23.12 -5.62
N GLY A 277 2.64 22.13 -6.14
CA GLY A 277 3.98 21.85 -5.72
C GLY A 277 4.11 20.70 -4.74
N ALA A 278 4.37 19.50 -5.26
CA ALA A 278 4.54 18.30 -4.45
C ALA A 278 6.00 18.08 -4.07
N PRO A 279 6.34 17.89 -2.77
CA PRO A 279 7.64 17.33 -2.40
C PRO A 279 7.81 15.98 -3.10
N THR A 280 8.96 15.76 -3.75
CA THR A 280 9.20 14.54 -4.52
C THR A 280 10.25 13.67 -3.85
N PHE A 281 11.40 14.25 -3.49
CA PHE A 281 12.46 13.50 -2.82
C PHE A 281 12.02 12.99 -1.43
N ASP A 282 11.47 13.88 -0.63
CA ASP A 282 11.17 13.65 0.79
C ASP A 282 10.04 12.65 1.06
N THR A 283 9.16 12.42 0.09
CA THR A 283 8.15 11.37 0.25
C THR A 283 8.81 9.99 0.24
N GLY A 284 9.98 9.89 -0.40
CA GLY A 284 10.71 8.66 -0.74
C GLY A 284 9.88 7.61 -1.45
N ASN A 285 8.65 7.95 -1.90
CA ASN A 285 7.76 7.00 -2.54
C ASN A 285 8.27 6.63 -3.94
N TYR A 286 8.94 7.56 -4.62
CA TYR A 286 9.38 7.45 -6.01
C TYR A 286 10.77 6.80 -6.18
N ALA A 287 11.39 6.33 -5.10
CA ALA A 287 12.71 5.71 -5.12
C ALA A 287 13.82 6.57 -5.77
N ILE A 288 13.73 7.90 -5.70
CA ILE A 288 14.71 8.81 -6.33
C ILE A 288 16.12 8.64 -5.74
N SER A 289 16.22 8.37 -4.44
CA SER A 289 17.52 8.08 -3.79
C SER A 289 17.99 6.63 -3.98
N TYR A 290 17.24 5.80 -4.72
CA TYR A 290 17.61 4.41 -4.98
C TYR A 290 18.35 4.30 -6.31
N PRO A 291 19.67 4.00 -6.31
CA PRO A 291 20.46 4.04 -7.53
C PRO A 291 19.92 3.19 -8.68
N PRO A 292 19.38 1.97 -8.46
CA PRO A 292 18.79 1.18 -9.54
C PRO A 292 17.61 1.85 -10.26
N ALA A 293 16.84 2.72 -9.58
CA ALA A 293 15.74 3.45 -10.21
C ALA A 293 16.28 4.50 -11.20
N LEU A 294 17.24 5.32 -10.76
CA LEU A 294 17.88 6.32 -11.62
C LEU A 294 18.70 5.69 -12.75
N ALA A 295 19.38 4.58 -12.47
CA ALA A 295 20.13 3.83 -13.49
C ALA A 295 19.19 3.26 -14.57
N SER A 296 18.02 2.76 -14.17
CA SER A 296 17.00 2.28 -15.11
C SER A 296 16.46 3.41 -15.97
N TRP A 297 16.19 4.58 -15.37
CA TRP A 297 15.78 5.78 -16.12
C TRP A 297 16.86 6.24 -17.08
N TRP A 298 18.11 6.36 -16.63
CA TRP A 298 19.21 6.81 -17.47
C TRP A 298 19.45 5.85 -18.65
N LEU A 299 19.43 4.54 -18.41
CA LEU A 299 19.55 3.54 -19.48
C LEU A 299 18.38 3.64 -20.46
N ALA A 300 17.14 3.73 -19.97
CA ALA A 300 15.95 3.85 -20.81
C ALA A 300 15.94 5.14 -21.65
N ALA A 301 16.08 6.29 -20.99
CA ALA A 301 15.90 7.60 -21.60
C ALA A 301 17.13 8.07 -22.37
N LYS A 302 18.34 7.92 -21.80
CA LYS A 302 19.57 8.51 -22.36
C LYS A 302 20.36 7.55 -23.26
N VAL A 303 20.29 6.24 -23.02
CA VAL A 303 21.01 5.24 -23.85
C VAL A 303 20.10 4.62 -24.90
N LEU A 304 18.90 4.17 -24.52
CA LEU A 304 17.97 3.46 -25.42
C LEU A 304 16.98 4.39 -26.13
N GLY A 305 16.90 5.67 -25.74
CA GLY A 305 15.99 6.66 -26.32
C GLY A 305 14.51 6.34 -26.11
N ARG A 306 14.17 5.53 -25.10
CA ARG A 306 12.82 5.04 -24.80
C ARG A 306 12.54 5.10 -23.31
N GLU A 307 12.18 6.27 -22.82
CA GLU A 307 11.91 6.52 -21.39
C GLU A 307 10.85 5.59 -20.79
N ALA A 308 9.84 5.17 -21.57
CA ALA A 308 8.82 4.21 -21.13
C ALA A 308 9.41 2.86 -20.66
N TRP A 309 10.61 2.48 -21.09
CA TRP A 309 11.28 1.25 -20.66
C TRP A 309 11.89 1.32 -19.27
N THR A 310 11.86 2.48 -18.61
CA THR A 310 12.40 2.67 -17.26
C THR A 310 11.83 1.65 -16.27
N MET A 311 10.51 1.46 -16.26
CA MET A 311 9.84 0.55 -15.32
C MET A 311 10.10 -0.92 -15.68
N GLU A 312 10.22 -1.23 -16.97
CA GLU A 312 10.54 -2.59 -17.44
C GLU A 312 11.93 -3.01 -16.99
N ILE A 313 12.94 -2.18 -17.28
CA ILE A 313 14.33 -2.42 -16.89
C ILE A 313 14.43 -2.56 -15.37
N PHE A 314 13.76 -1.68 -14.64
CA PHE A 314 13.75 -1.70 -13.19
C PHE A 314 13.15 -3.00 -12.63
N CYS A 315 11.92 -3.35 -13.02
CA CYS A 315 11.22 -4.51 -12.49
C CYS A 315 11.87 -5.83 -12.92
N ILE A 316 12.24 -5.98 -14.20
CA ILE A 316 12.92 -7.18 -14.72
C ILE A 316 14.27 -7.40 -14.03
N GLY A 317 15.04 -6.33 -13.82
CA GLY A 317 16.31 -6.39 -13.10
C GLY A 317 16.16 -6.93 -11.67
N HIS A 318 15.16 -6.42 -10.92
CA HIS A 318 14.91 -6.87 -9.55
C HIS A 318 14.34 -8.28 -9.48
N LEU A 319 13.44 -8.68 -10.39
CA LEU A 319 12.89 -10.04 -10.40
C LEU A 319 13.94 -11.06 -10.82
N SER A 320 14.86 -10.70 -11.71
CA SER A 320 16.03 -11.51 -12.03
C SER A 320 16.98 -11.62 -10.82
N GLY A 321 17.22 -10.50 -10.13
CA GLY A 321 17.96 -10.49 -8.87
C GLY A 321 17.31 -11.35 -7.78
N ALA A 322 15.98 -11.35 -7.69
CA ALA A 322 15.21 -12.15 -6.75
C ALA A 322 15.45 -13.66 -6.93
N VAL A 323 15.68 -14.12 -8.17
CA VAL A 323 16.08 -15.51 -8.44
C VAL A 323 17.40 -15.82 -7.73
N LEU A 324 18.39 -14.95 -7.88
CA LEU A 324 19.73 -15.13 -7.31
C LEU A 324 19.67 -15.16 -5.77
N THR A 325 18.98 -14.19 -5.17
CA THR A 325 18.94 -14.04 -3.71
C THR A 325 18.09 -15.11 -3.06
N THR A 326 17.00 -15.54 -3.70
CA THR A 326 16.13 -16.63 -3.22
C THR A 326 16.78 -17.99 -3.39
N PHE A 327 17.49 -18.24 -4.50
CA PHE A 327 18.26 -19.47 -4.67
C PHE A 327 19.39 -19.55 -3.63
N TRP A 328 20.04 -18.42 -3.34
CA TRP A 328 21.04 -18.34 -2.29
C TRP A 328 20.43 -18.60 -0.90
N LEU A 329 19.26 -18.05 -0.61
CA LEU A 329 18.49 -18.38 0.60
C LEU A 329 18.24 -19.88 0.70
N GLY A 330 17.67 -20.52 -0.33
CA GLY A 330 17.42 -21.96 -0.34
C GLY A 330 18.68 -22.77 -0.05
N SER A 331 19.79 -22.42 -0.70
CA SER A 331 21.09 -23.04 -0.48
C SER A 331 21.57 -22.85 0.97
N ARG A 332 21.36 -21.67 1.55
CA ARG A 332 21.69 -21.40 2.97
C ARG A 332 20.82 -22.21 3.89
N LEU A 333 19.54 -22.42 3.58
CA LEU A 333 18.65 -23.28 4.36
C LEU A 333 18.97 -24.77 4.24
N GLY A 334 19.90 -25.16 3.36
CA GLY A 334 20.27 -26.55 3.12
C GLY A 334 19.33 -27.26 2.15
N LEU A 335 18.51 -26.51 1.41
CA LEU A 335 17.72 -27.06 0.32
C LEU A 335 18.64 -27.52 -0.81
N SER A 336 18.29 -28.62 -1.44
CA SER A 336 18.99 -29.06 -2.65
C SER A 336 18.82 -28.06 -3.80
N PRO A 337 19.75 -28.06 -4.79
CA PRO A 337 19.69 -27.13 -5.91
C PRO A 337 18.36 -27.11 -6.68
N PRO A 338 17.68 -28.24 -6.99
CA PRO A 338 16.39 -28.20 -7.66
C PRO A 338 15.29 -27.53 -6.83
N LEU A 339 15.26 -27.78 -5.50
CA LEU A 339 14.27 -27.15 -4.63
C LEU A 339 14.57 -25.66 -4.40
N SER A 340 15.85 -25.27 -4.34
CA SER A 340 16.25 -23.86 -4.31
C SER A 340 15.84 -23.13 -5.60
N ALA A 341 15.98 -23.79 -6.77
CA ALA A 341 15.50 -23.29 -8.04
C ALA A 341 13.98 -23.18 -8.08
N ALA A 342 13.26 -24.19 -7.58
CA ALA A 342 11.80 -24.20 -7.52
C ALA A 342 11.30 -23.03 -6.65
N LEU A 343 11.91 -22.85 -5.48
CA LEU A 343 11.62 -21.75 -4.57
C LEU A 343 11.84 -20.38 -5.23
N ALA A 344 12.96 -20.21 -5.93
CA ALA A 344 13.30 -18.98 -6.62
C ALA A 344 12.29 -18.61 -7.72
N VAL A 345 11.91 -19.60 -8.56
CA VAL A 345 10.90 -19.40 -9.61
C VAL A 345 9.52 -19.10 -9.00
N SER A 346 9.14 -19.84 -7.97
CA SER A 346 7.86 -19.66 -7.26
C SER A 346 7.70 -18.24 -6.73
N TYR A 347 8.76 -17.68 -6.13
CA TYR A 347 8.71 -16.36 -5.54
C TYR A 347 8.78 -15.23 -6.57
N ALA A 348 9.76 -15.29 -7.49
CA ALA A 348 9.97 -14.24 -8.49
C ALA A 348 8.79 -14.09 -9.46
N LEU A 349 8.11 -15.19 -9.81
CA LEU A 349 6.93 -15.18 -10.66
C LEU A 349 5.61 -15.23 -9.86
N SER A 350 5.64 -15.03 -8.55
CA SER A 350 4.41 -15.08 -7.75
C SER A 350 3.45 -13.95 -8.14
N GLY A 351 2.17 -14.22 -7.96
CA GLY A 351 1.05 -13.34 -8.29
C GLY A 351 1.22 -11.92 -7.79
N ILE A 352 1.58 -11.75 -6.52
CA ILE A 352 1.77 -10.42 -5.93
C ILE A 352 2.90 -9.65 -6.62
N MET A 353 3.99 -10.33 -7.01
CA MET A 353 5.14 -9.70 -7.67
C MET A 353 4.79 -9.30 -9.10
N LEU A 354 4.09 -10.18 -9.83
CA LEU A 354 3.69 -9.92 -11.20
C LEU A 354 2.57 -8.88 -11.32
N ILE A 355 1.59 -8.91 -10.42
CA ILE A 355 0.43 -8.04 -10.49
C ILE A 355 0.71 -6.68 -9.84
N LEU A 356 1.21 -6.70 -8.59
CA LEU A 356 1.44 -5.47 -7.85
C LEU A 356 2.74 -4.81 -8.29
N GLY A 357 3.79 -5.57 -8.65
CA GLY A 357 5.01 -5.00 -9.24
C GLY A 357 4.78 -4.30 -10.58
N ARG A 358 3.75 -4.73 -11.31
CA ARG A 358 3.26 -4.05 -12.52
C ARG A 358 2.67 -2.66 -12.26
N SER A 359 2.14 -2.47 -11.06
CA SER A 359 1.42 -1.24 -10.70
C SER A 359 2.25 -0.35 -9.80
N TRP A 360 3.09 -0.92 -8.93
CA TRP A 360 3.82 -0.26 -7.86
C TRP A 360 5.29 -0.62 -7.88
N ILE A 361 6.13 0.35 -8.25
CA ILE A 361 7.58 0.19 -8.38
C ILE A 361 8.24 -0.36 -7.11
N GLY A 362 7.74 0.02 -5.93
CA GLY A 362 8.30 -0.40 -4.65
C GLY A 362 8.18 -1.91 -4.35
N VAL A 363 7.39 -2.68 -5.10
CA VAL A 363 7.21 -4.12 -4.88
C VAL A 363 8.41 -4.93 -5.40
N ALA A 364 8.93 -4.60 -6.58
CA ALA A 364 10.00 -5.38 -7.20
C ALA A 364 11.28 -5.43 -6.32
N PRO A 365 11.72 -4.32 -5.66
CA PRO A 365 12.83 -4.37 -4.72
C PRO A 365 12.61 -5.29 -3.52
N VAL A 366 11.35 -5.47 -3.05
CA VAL A 366 11.04 -6.43 -1.98
C VAL A 366 11.46 -7.84 -2.39
N ALA A 367 11.19 -8.22 -3.64
CA ALA A 367 11.56 -9.53 -4.18
C ALA A 367 13.07 -9.78 -4.13
N PHE A 368 13.89 -8.72 -4.28
CA PHE A 368 15.34 -8.82 -4.19
C PHE A 368 15.85 -8.79 -2.73
N PHE A 369 15.45 -7.78 -1.96
CA PHE A 369 16.01 -7.51 -0.63
C PHE A 369 15.47 -8.43 0.45
N PHE A 370 14.21 -8.87 0.38
CA PHE A 370 13.64 -9.70 1.43
C PHE A 370 14.36 -11.04 1.59
N PRO A 371 14.64 -11.82 0.52
CA PRO A 371 15.48 -13.01 0.63
C PRO A 371 16.89 -12.74 1.20
N LEU A 372 17.51 -11.60 0.88
CA LEU A 372 18.82 -11.20 1.43
C LEU A 372 18.76 -10.97 2.95
N LEU A 373 17.67 -10.37 3.44
CA LEU A 373 17.42 -10.23 4.87
C LEU A 373 17.28 -11.60 5.52
N LEU A 374 16.56 -12.55 4.91
CA LEU A 374 16.42 -13.90 5.46
C LEU A 374 17.76 -14.67 5.44
N VAL A 375 18.59 -14.49 4.41
CA VAL A 375 19.96 -15.02 4.40
C VAL A 375 20.79 -14.46 5.56
N SER A 376 20.64 -13.16 5.82
CA SER A 376 21.29 -12.51 6.96
C SER A 376 20.78 -13.11 8.28
N ALA A 377 19.47 -13.24 8.47
CA ALA A 377 18.89 -13.85 9.67
C ALA A 377 19.42 -15.28 9.90
N GLU A 378 19.48 -16.11 8.85
CA GLU A 378 20.05 -17.46 8.95
C GLU A 378 21.52 -17.43 9.34
N ARG A 379 22.30 -16.46 8.81
CA ARG A 379 23.70 -16.30 9.17
C ARG A 379 23.88 -15.93 10.64
N PHE A 380 23.06 -15.03 11.16
CA PHE A 380 23.05 -14.64 12.58
C PHE A 380 22.61 -15.80 13.49
N ALA A 381 21.65 -16.62 13.03
CA ALA A 381 21.17 -17.78 13.78
C ALA A 381 22.20 -18.93 13.86
N ARG A 382 23.06 -19.10 12.84
CA ARG A 382 23.99 -20.24 12.76
C ARG A 382 25.31 -20.10 13.49
N GLY A 383 25.77 -18.89 13.77
CA GLY A 383 27.12 -18.70 14.28
C GLY A 383 27.51 -17.24 14.45
N ARG A 384 28.81 -16.98 14.68
CA ARG A 384 29.33 -15.62 14.78
C ARG A 384 29.31 -14.96 13.40
N PRO A 385 28.45 -13.96 13.13
CA PRO A 385 28.60 -13.17 11.92
C PRO A 385 29.93 -12.42 12.02
N GLY A 386 30.72 -12.46 10.94
CA GLY A 386 31.90 -11.60 10.83
C GLY A 386 31.48 -10.16 10.50
N TRP A 387 32.39 -9.20 10.67
CA TRP A 387 32.10 -7.78 10.42
C TRP A 387 31.55 -7.52 9.00
N ARG A 388 32.04 -8.26 7.99
CA ARG A 388 31.54 -8.15 6.60
C ARG A 388 30.05 -8.47 6.49
N TRP A 389 29.59 -9.48 7.22
CA TRP A 389 28.17 -9.84 7.26
C TRP A 389 27.36 -8.77 7.98
N THR A 390 27.86 -8.25 9.10
CA THR A 390 27.22 -7.13 9.80
C THR A 390 27.05 -5.91 8.89
N VAL A 391 28.12 -5.50 8.19
CA VAL A 391 28.08 -4.37 7.25
C VAL A 391 27.12 -4.66 6.10
N ALA A 392 27.20 -5.84 5.48
CA ALA A 392 26.31 -6.22 4.39
C ALA A 392 24.84 -6.26 4.81
N THR A 393 24.53 -6.74 6.03
CA THR A 393 23.17 -6.71 6.57
C THR A 393 22.71 -5.27 6.81
N GLY A 394 23.54 -4.41 7.38
CA GLY A 394 23.23 -2.99 7.55
C GLY A 394 23.00 -2.26 6.23
N MET A 395 23.84 -2.52 5.23
CA MET A 395 23.66 -2.02 3.86
C MET A 395 22.37 -2.54 3.22
N THR A 396 22.06 -3.83 3.39
CA THR A 396 20.83 -4.43 2.85
C THR A 396 19.60 -3.72 3.43
N ILE A 397 19.56 -3.51 4.75
CA ILE A 397 18.44 -2.82 5.40
C ILE A 397 18.37 -1.35 5.00
N GLY A 398 19.50 -0.64 5.04
CA GLY A 398 19.57 0.79 4.76
C GLY A 398 19.26 1.12 3.31
N VAL A 399 19.89 0.43 2.34
CA VAL A 399 19.64 0.65 0.91
C VAL A 399 18.21 0.25 0.52
N PHE A 400 17.66 -0.81 1.12
CA PHE A 400 16.28 -1.21 0.86
C PHE A 400 15.26 -0.12 1.26
N PHE A 401 15.55 0.67 2.29
CA PHE A 401 14.70 1.82 2.66
C PHE A 401 14.53 2.82 1.52
N HIS A 402 15.59 3.06 0.73
CA HIS A 402 15.56 3.98 -0.40
C HIS A 402 14.72 3.47 -1.56
N ALA A 403 14.46 2.16 -1.64
CA ALA A 403 13.74 1.53 -2.75
C ALA A 403 12.24 1.88 -2.82
N GLY A 404 11.76 2.68 -1.87
CA GLY A 404 10.41 3.23 -1.83
C GLY A 404 9.45 2.44 -0.97
N ASN A 405 8.30 3.05 -0.69
CA ASN A 405 7.20 2.51 0.13
C ASN A 405 7.66 1.93 1.48
N VAL A 406 7.83 2.79 2.47
CA VAL A 406 8.31 2.44 3.83
C VAL A 406 7.56 1.27 4.49
N GLN A 407 6.30 1.04 4.14
CA GLN A 407 5.52 -0.08 4.69
C GLN A 407 6.11 -1.44 4.28
N PHE A 408 6.56 -1.59 3.03
CA PHE A 408 7.16 -2.85 2.57
C PHE A 408 8.49 -3.14 3.26
N TRP A 409 9.33 -2.11 3.39
CA TRP A 409 10.57 -2.19 4.16
C TRP A 409 10.30 -2.62 5.61
N PHE A 410 9.34 -1.97 6.28
CA PHE A 410 9.00 -2.27 7.66
C PHE A 410 8.46 -3.70 7.84
N TYR A 411 7.55 -4.17 6.98
CA TYR A 411 7.02 -5.54 7.07
C TYR A 411 8.10 -6.59 6.87
N SER A 412 9.03 -6.35 5.95
CA SER A 412 10.19 -7.22 5.77
C SER A 412 11.13 -7.20 6.98
N LEU A 413 11.30 -6.05 7.65
CA LEU A 413 12.05 -5.97 8.90
C LEU A 413 11.37 -6.68 10.06
N LEU A 414 10.04 -6.60 10.18
CA LEU A 414 9.32 -7.37 11.20
C LEU A 414 9.55 -8.88 11.04
N ALA A 415 9.44 -9.39 9.81
CA ALA A 415 9.71 -10.80 9.53
C ALA A 415 11.18 -11.18 9.81
N PHE A 416 12.13 -10.32 9.42
CA PHE A 416 13.56 -10.50 9.71
C PHE A 416 13.86 -10.54 11.22
N LEU A 417 13.32 -9.58 11.98
CA LEU A 417 13.50 -9.51 13.43
C LEU A 417 12.86 -10.70 14.13
N PHE A 418 11.67 -11.12 13.70
CA PHE A 418 11.00 -12.30 14.25
C PHE A 418 11.83 -13.58 14.02
N ALA A 419 12.39 -13.75 12.82
CA ALA A 419 13.27 -14.89 12.50
C ALA A 419 14.55 -14.92 13.34
N ILE A 420 15.00 -13.77 13.88
CA ILE A 420 16.14 -13.70 14.82
C ILE A 420 15.67 -13.88 16.27
N ALA A 421 14.50 -13.32 16.63
CA ALA A 421 13.95 -13.37 17.97
C ALA A 421 13.65 -14.80 18.43
N VAL A 422 13.16 -15.67 17.55
CA VAL A 422 12.84 -17.07 17.89
C VAL A 422 14.10 -17.85 18.36
N PRO A 423 15.22 -17.90 17.59
CA PRO A 423 16.46 -18.50 18.07
C PRO A 423 17.06 -17.84 19.32
N LEU A 424 16.89 -16.53 19.50
CA LEU A 424 17.33 -15.85 20.74
C LEU A 424 16.50 -16.29 21.95
N ALA A 425 15.17 -16.26 21.84
CA ALA A 425 14.23 -16.61 22.91
C ALA A 425 14.36 -18.08 23.33
N SER A 426 14.73 -18.96 22.40
CA SER A 426 14.99 -20.37 22.69
C SER A 426 16.33 -20.66 23.39
N GLY A 427 17.21 -19.67 23.53
CA GLY A 427 18.58 -19.85 24.03
C GLY A 427 19.57 -20.45 23.02
N ARG A 428 19.14 -20.86 21.81
CA ARG A 428 20.03 -21.35 20.75
C ARG A 428 21.07 -20.31 20.32
N VAL A 429 20.68 -19.05 20.37
CA VAL A 429 21.54 -17.91 20.06
C VAL A 429 21.72 -17.09 21.34
N GLY A 430 22.96 -16.94 21.80
CA GLY A 430 23.23 -16.13 23.00
C GLY A 430 22.99 -14.62 22.75
N PRO A 431 22.64 -13.85 23.79
CA PRO A 431 22.30 -12.42 23.66
C PRO A 431 23.46 -11.55 23.16
N THR A 432 24.70 -12.02 23.26
CA THR A 432 25.88 -11.35 22.69
C THR A 432 25.79 -11.16 21.17
N ARG A 433 24.89 -11.89 20.49
CA ARG A 433 24.58 -11.73 19.07
C ARG A 433 23.80 -10.46 18.73
N LEU A 434 23.24 -9.80 19.74
CA LEU A 434 22.60 -8.50 19.57
C LEU A 434 23.62 -7.41 19.24
N VAL A 435 24.89 -7.54 19.60
CA VAL A 435 25.94 -6.55 19.29
C VAL A 435 26.14 -6.37 17.78
N PRO A 436 26.45 -7.43 16.99
CA PRO A 436 26.56 -7.27 15.55
C PRO A 436 25.24 -6.87 14.89
N LEU A 437 24.08 -7.20 15.47
CA LEU A 437 22.79 -6.77 14.94
C LEU A 437 22.55 -5.28 15.19
N ALA A 438 22.90 -4.77 16.38
CA ALA A 438 22.88 -3.36 16.70
C ALA A 438 23.83 -2.56 15.81
N ALA A 439 25.03 -3.09 15.55
CA ALA A 439 25.96 -2.49 14.58
C ALA A 439 25.38 -2.44 13.15
N ALA A 440 24.72 -3.52 12.69
CA ALA A 440 24.01 -3.51 11.41
C ALA A 440 22.87 -2.47 11.39
N ALA A 441 22.12 -2.35 12.49
CA ALA A 441 21.06 -1.36 12.63
C ALA A 441 21.60 0.08 12.61
N LEU A 442 22.75 0.36 13.23
CA LEU A 442 23.40 1.67 13.16
C LEU A 442 23.79 2.04 11.72
N ILE A 443 24.37 1.09 10.98
CA ILE A 443 24.69 1.28 9.55
C ILE A 443 23.40 1.52 8.75
N ALA A 444 22.38 0.71 8.99
CA ALA A 444 21.10 0.84 8.31
C ALA A 444 20.42 2.20 8.56
N CYS A 445 20.35 2.62 9.81
CA CYS A 445 19.84 3.94 10.20
C CYS A 445 20.70 5.04 9.60
N GLY A 446 22.03 4.86 9.57
CA GLY A 446 22.94 5.84 9.00
C GLY A 446 22.73 6.04 7.50
N LEU A 447 22.53 4.95 6.75
CA LEU A 447 22.21 5.01 5.33
C LEU A 447 20.82 5.59 5.07
N ALA A 448 19.81 5.19 5.86
CA ALA A 448 18.43 5.66 5.70
C ALA A 448 18.22 7.11 6.15
N ALA A 449 19.05 7.64 7.06
CA ALA A 449 18.87 8.94 7.71
C ALA A 449 18.55 10.11 6.77
N PRO A 450 19.22 10.30 5.60
CA PRO A 450 18.94 11.42 4.71
C PRO A 450 17.52 11.45 4.16
N LEU A 451 16.83 10.31 4.14
CA LEU A 451 15.44 10.20 3.68
C LEU A 451 14.46 9.95 4.84
N LEU A 452 14.87 9.19 5.86
CA LEU A 452 14.03 8.83 6.99
C LEU A 452 13.61 10.06 7.81
N ALA A 453 14.54 10.99 8.07
CA ALA A 453 14.24 12.20 8.82
C ALA A 453 13.16 13.07 8.15
N PRO A 454 13.31 13.50 6.88
CA PRO A 454 12.27 14.29 6.22
C PRO A 454 10.95 13.52 6.03
N GLN A 455 11.02 12.20 5.78
CA GLN A 455 9.81 11.37 5.72
C GLN A 455 9.06 11.33 7.05
N LEU A 456 9.75 11.22 8.19
CA LEU A 456 9.12 11.22 9.51
C LEU A 456 8.44 12.56 9.81
N GLU A 457 9.08 13.67 9.48
CA GLU A 457 8.52 15.00 9.64
C GLU A 457 7.27 15.18 8.76
N LEU A 458 7.33 14.78 7.49
CA LEU A 458 6.17 14.76 6.60
C LEU A 458 5.07 13.87 7.17
N ALA A 459 5.42 12.66 7.59
CA ALA A 459 4.48 11.66 8.06
C ALA A 459 3.78 12.07 9.34
N GLN A 460 4.47 12.73 10.28
CA GLN A 460 3.88 13.24 11.52
C GLN A 460 2.73 14.19 11.23
N ALA A 461 2.88 15.08 10.24
CA ALA A 461 1.86 16.06 9.87
C ALA A 461 0.69 15.49 9.04
N MET A 462 0.84 14.30 8.43
CA MET A 462 -0.20 13.72 7.57
C MET A 462 -1.46 13.32 8.35
N VAL A 463 -2.61 13.70 7.80
CA VAL A 463 -3.93 13.23 8.25
C VAL A 463 -4.25 11.92 7.55
N ARG A 464 -3.89 10.79 8.18
CA ARG A 464 -4.12 9.46 7.60
C ARG A 464 -4.71 8.51 8.63
N ARG A 465 -5.91 8.00 8.36
CA ARG A 465 -6.48 6.86 9.10
C ARG A 465 -5.83 5.57 8.63
N GLY A 466 -5.16 4.84 9.50
CA GLY A 466 -4.69 3.47 9.25
C GLY A 466 -5.62 2.44 9.88
N GLY A 467 -5.14 1.19 9.91
CA GLY A 467 -5.99 0.04 10.25
C GLY A 467 -7.10 -0.25 9.22
N THR A 468 -7.13 0.49 8.11
CA THR A 468 -8.03 0.27 6.98
C THR A 468 -7.49 -0.85 6.08
N GLY A 469 -8.39 -1.47 5.33
CA GLY A 469 -8.05 -2.51 4.36
C GLY A 469 -8.55 -3.90 4.74
N GLY A 470 -8.84 -4.70 3.72
CA GLY A 470 -9.13 -6.13 3.86
C GLY A 470 -7.85 -6.96 3.94
N GLY A 471 -7.95 -8.08 4.66
CA GLY A 471 -6.93 -9.13 4.66
C GLY A 471 -7.09 -10.13 3.51
N ILE A 472 -6.21 -11.12 3.46
CA ILE A 472 -6.17 -12.12 2.38
C ILE A 472 -7.18 -13.27 2.54
N PHE A 473 -8.07 -13.21 3.54
CA PHE A 473 -8.97 -14.32 3.90
C PHE A 473 -9.81 -14.83 2.72
N VAL A 474 -10.34 -13.91 1.90
CA VAL A 474 -11.16 -14.25 0.72
C VAL A 474 -10.37 -14.90 -0.42
N GLY A 475 -9.03 -14.93 -0.34
CA GLY A 475 -8.14 -15.46 -1.37
C GLY A 475 -7.27 -16.64 -0.92
N LEU A 476 -7.59 -17.27 0.22
CA LEU A 476 -6.77 -18.37 0.74
C LEU A 476 -6.66 -19.57 -0.23
N THR A 477 -7.74 -19.91 -0.94
CA THR A 477 -7.71 -20.97 -1.97
C THR A 477 -6.83 -20.58 -3.15
N ALA A 478 -6.85 -19.31 -3.55
CA ALA A 478 -6.04 -18.75 -4.62
C ALA A 478 -4.55 -18.63 -4.28
N LEU A 479 -4.16 -18.73 -2.99
CA LEU A 479 -2.74 -18.92 -2.61
C LEU A 479 -2.17 -20.21 -3.19
N ALA A 480 -2.97 -21.28 -3.14
CA ALA A 480 -2.54 -22.65 -3.45
C ALA A 480 -2.84 -23.04 -4.90
N LEU A 481 -3.92 -22.55 -5.50
CA LEU A 481 -4.38 -22.97 -6.81
C LEU A 481 -4.33 -21.81 -7.81
N PRO A 482 -3.80 -22.03 -9.03
CA PRO A 482 -3.78 -21.00 -10.05
C PRO A 482 -5.19 -20.80 -10.63
N TYR A 483 -5.46 -19.61 -11.15
CA TYR A 483 -6.66 -19.37 -11.96
C TYR A 483 -6.70 -20.28 -13.21
N PRO A 484 -7.87 -20.80 -13.63
CA PRO A 484 -9.21 -20.58 -13.08
C PRO A 484 -9.62 -21.55 -11.96
N LEU A 485 -8.72 -22.40 -11.46
CA LEU A 485 -9.04 -23.39 -10.42
C LEU A 485 -9.41 -22.73 -9.09
N ALA A 486 -8.91 -21.53 -8.83
CA ALA A 486 -9.38 -20.65 -7.77
C ALA A 486 -9.52 -19.22 -8.28
N SER A 487 -10.59 -18.56 -7.86
CA SER A 487 -10.80 -17.13 -8.01
C SER A 487 -11.00 -16.52 -6.62
N ALA A 488 -10.67 -15.24 -6.49
CA ALA A 488 -10.79 -14.48 -5.26
C ALA A 488 -11.05 -13.03 -5.63
N ARG A 489 -11.70 -12.25 -4.76
CA ARG A 489 -11.81 -10.80 -4.92
C ARG A 489 -10.60 -10.12 -4.30
N HIS A 490 -10.29 -8.89 -4.73
CA HIS A 490 -9.21 -8.11 -4.10
C HIS A 490 -9.58 -7.82 -2.64
N PRO A 491 -8.63 -7.79 -1.69
CA PRO A 491 -8.94 -7.55 -0.28
C PRO A 491 -9.73 -6.26 -0.02
N ASN A 492 -9.44 -5.23 -0.83
CA ASN A 492 -10.13 -3.94 -0.79
C ASN A 492 -11.15 -3.73 -1.90
N ASN A 493 -11.48 -4.80 -2.62
CA ASN A 493 -12.32 -4.72 -3.82
C ASN A 493 -11.78 -3.72 -4.88
N TRP A 494 -10.46 -3.53 -4.91
CA TRP A 494 -9.78 -2.83 -6.01
C TRP A 494 -9.78 -3.70 -7.26
N GLY A 495 -9.55 -3.07 -8.40
CA GLY A 495 -9.41 -3.74 -9.67
C GLY A 495 -10.37 -3.20 -10.72
N ASN A 496 -10.21 -3.71 -11.94
CA ASN A 496 -11.04 -3.37 -13.09
C ASN A 496 -12.30 -4.26 -13.16
N VAL A 497 -12.96 -4.28 -14.31
CA VAL A 497 -14.16 -5.09 -14.57
C VAL A 497 -13.90 -6.60 -14.51
N HIS A 498 -12.64 -7.05 -14.60
CA HIS A 498 -12.23 -8.45 -14.60
C HIS A 498 -11.93 -8.97 -13.19
N ARG A 499 -12.83 -8.75 -12.24
CA ARG A 499 -12.63 -9.15 -10.83
C ARG A 499 -12.46 -10.66 -10.66
N GLU A 500 -12.97 -11.46 -11.58
CA GLU A 500 -12.79 -12.92 -11.64
C GLU A 500 -11.33 -13.34 -11.78
N LEU A 501 -10.49 -12.49 -12.38
CA LEU A 501 -9.07 -12.74 -12.57
C LEU A 501 -8.25 -12.45 -11.31
N MET A 502 -8.87 -11.90 -10.27
CA MET A 502 -8.16 -11.43 -9.09
C MET A 502 -7.55 -12.57 -8.24
N GLY A 503 -7.90 -13.83 -8.53
CA GLY A 503 -7.15 -14.99 -8.04
C GLY A 503 -5.66 -14.99 -8.41
N HIS A 504 -5.27 -14.38 -9.55
CA HIS A 504 -3.87 -14.25 -9.94
C HIS A 504 -3.02 -13.53 -8.90
N PHE A 505 -3.59 -12.55 -8.19
CA PHE A 505 -2.91 -11.77 -7.16
C PHE A 505 -2.31 -12.62 -6.02
N TYR A 506 -3.02 -13.70 -5.65
CA TYR A 506 -2.71 -14.51 -4.48
C TYR A 506 -1.76 -15.67 -4.79
N TYR A 507 -1.63 -16.06 -6.04
CA TYR A 507 -0.94 -17.30 -6.37
C TYR A 507 0.56 -17.24 -6.04
N CYS A 508 1.08 -18.20 -5.27
CA CYS A 508 2.52 -18.24 -4.91
C CYS A 508 3.22 -19.58 -5.24
N GLY A 509 2.59 -20.44 -6.04
CA GLY A 509 3.15 -21.70 -6.55
C GLY A 509 2.67 -22.93 -5.78
N THR A 510 1.71 -23.66 -6.37
CA THR A 510 0.97 -24.79 -5.77
C THR A 510 1.86 -25.83 -5.07
N ILE A 511 2.92 -26.24 -5.75
CA ILE A 511 3.77 -27.38 -5.33
C ILE A 511 4.50 -27.10 -4.02
N LEU A 512 4.80 -25.83 -3.73
CA LEU A 512 5.45 -25.41 -2.48
C LEU A 512 4.45 -24.81 -1.49
N ALA A 513 3.42 -24.12 -1.98
CA ALA A 513 2.42 -23.48 -1.12
C ALA A 513 1.60 -24.49 -0.31
N ILE A 514 1.13 -25.60 -0.91
CA ILE A 514 0.31 -26.60 -0.21
C ILE A 514 1.07 -27.25 0.96
N PRO A 515 2.30 -27.79 0.76
CA PRO A 515 3.10 -28.30 1.87
C PRO A 515 3.46 -27.21 2.88
N GLY A 516 3.63 -25.96 2.44
CA GLY A 516 3.83 -24.82 3.32
C GLY A 516 2.64 -24.61 4.27
N LEU A 517 1.41 -24.61 3.75
CA LEU A 517 0.19 -24.47 4.55
C LEU A 517 0.04 -25.63 5.54
N ALA A 518 0.34 -26.86 5.08
CA ALA A 518 0.38 -28.03 5.95
C ALA A 518 1.43 -27.88 7.07
N ALA A 519 2.60 -27.30 6.77
CA ALA A 519 3.63 -27.01 7.76
C ALA A 519 3.16 -25.99 8.80
N LEU A 520 2.44 -24.93 8.39
CA LEU A 520 1.90 -23.95 9.32
C LEU A 520 0.89 -24.59 10.28
N ALA A 521 -0.05 -25.37 9.74
CA ALA A 521 -1.02 -26.10 10.54
C ALA A 521 -0.32 -27.05 11.54
N LEU A 522 0.66 -27.80 11.06
CA LEU A 522 1.42 -28.72 11.90
C LEU A 522 2.19 -28.01 13.02
N VAL A 523 2.85 -26.90 12.71
CA VAL A 523 3.61 -26.11 13.69
C VAL A 523 2.67 -25.53 14.73
N ALA A 524 1.52 -24.97 14.32
CA ALA A 524 0.50 -24.48 15.24
C ALA A 524 -0.01 -25.57 16.19
N SER A 525 -0.38 -26.74 15.65
CA SER A 525 -0.84 -27.86 16.48
C SER A 525 0.25 -28.41 17.40
N SER A 526 1.50 -28.44 16.95
CA SER A 526 2.63 -28.93 17.76
C SER A 526 2.96 -27.98 18.91
N LEU A 527 2.93 -26.66 18.68
CA LEU A 527 3.15 -25.67 19.75
C LEU A 527 2.12 -25.80 20.89
N LEU A 528 0.90 -26.22 20.57
CA LEU A 528 -0.15 -26.44 21.57
C LEU A 528 -0.03 -27.78 22.29
N ALA A 529 0.56 -28.78 21.63
CA ALA A 529 0.72 -30.12 22.19
C ALA A 529 2.00 -30.29 23.03
N LEU A 530 3.06 -29.50 22.77
CA LEU A 530 4.36 -29.67 23.39
C LEU A 530 4.48 -28.95 24.74
N ARG A 531 5.00 -29.66 25.75
CA ARG A 531 5.32 -29.09 27.07
C ARG A 531 6.55 -28.19 27.07
N SER A 532 7.47 -28.36 26.11
CA SER A 532 8.69 -27.54 25.96
C SER A 532 8.92 -27.20 24.48
N PRO A 533 8.52 -25.99 24.03
CA PRO A 533 8.55 -25.62 22.62
C PRO A 533 9.93 -25.14 22.13
N GLY A 534 10.92 -24.95 23.01
CA GLY A 534 12.18 -24.27 22.68
C GLY A 534 12.92 -24.84 21.48
N GLY A 535 13.33 -26.12 21.54
CA GLY A 535 14.03 -26.78 20.42
C GLY A 535 13.19 -26.84 19.14
N PHE A 536 11.92 -27.22 19.27
CA PHE A 536 10.98 -27.30 18.16
C PHE A 536 10.80 -25.95 17.43
N ALA A 537 10.69 -24.86 18.19
CA ALA A 537 10.54 -23.52 17.64
C ALA A 537 11.78 -23.12 16.82
N THR A 538 12.99 -23.45 17.30
CA THR A 538 14.21 -23.15 16.52
C THR A 538 14.33 -23.96 15.26
N ALA A 539 13.95 -25.24 15.30
CA ALA A 539 13.98 -26.13 14.15
C ALA A 539 13.00 -25.69 13.05
N ASN A 540 11.98 -24.90 13.43
CA ASN A 540 10.88 -24.47 12.56
C ASN A 540 10.73 -22.94 12.52
N VAL A 541 11.82 -22.20 12.74
CA VAL A 541 11.81 -20.73 12.76
C VAL A 541 11.16 -20.11 11.53
N TRP A 542 11.40 -20.68 10.34
CA TRP A 542 10.85 -20.18 9.08
C TRP A 542 9.34 -20.40 8.97
N SER A 543 8.85 -21.57 9.38
CA SER A 543 7.41 -21.86 9.45
C SER A 543 6.71 -21.00 10.50
N LEU A 544 7.34 -20.74 11.64
CA LEU A 544 6.81 -19.81 12.65
C LEU A 544 6.75 -18.37 12.12
N THR A 545 7.80 -17.93 11.42
CA THR A 545 7.83 -16.60 10.81
C THR A 545 6.74 -16.49 9.74
N ALA A 546 6.59 -17.52 8.90
CA ALA A 546 5.51 -17.62 7.91
C ALA A 546 4.13 -17.56 8.58
N MET A 547 3.94 -18.24 9.71
CA MET A 547 2.69 -18.23 10.48
C MET A 547 2.36 -16.84 11.01
N VAL A 548 3.33 -16.12 11.59
CA VAL A 548 3.10 -14.74 12.07
C VAL A 548 2.77 -13.81 10.92
N VAL A 549 3.51 -13.87 9.81
CA VAL A 549 3.25 -13.07 8.61
C VAL A 549 1.88 -13.41 8.01
N PHE A 550 1.49 -14.69 8.01
CA PHE A 550 0.16 -15.15 7.59
C PHE A 550 -0.94 -14.51 8.44
N LEU A 551 -0.80 -14.55 9.77
CA LEU A 551 -1.74 -13.90 10.69
C LEU A 551 -1.81 -12.39 10.49
N CYS A 552 -0.69 -11.71 10.22
CA CYS A 552 -0.71 -10.30 9.84
C CYS A 552 -1.46 -10.06 8.52
N ALA A 553 -1.23 -10.91 7.51
CA ALA A 553 -1.86 -10.80 6.19
C ALA A 553 -3.37 -11.07 6.22
N LEU A 554 -3.86 -11.82 7.20
CA LEU A 554 -5.30 -12.00 7.44
C LEU A 554 -5.99 -10.71 7.90
N GLY A 555 -5.26 -9.64 8.23
CA GLY A 555 -5.85 -8.36 8.60
C GLY A 555 -6.68 -8.45 9.88
N ARG A 556 -7.92 -7.96 9.85
CA ARG A 556 -8.82 -8.00 11.02
C ARG A 556 -9.04 -9.42 11.52
N GLN A 557 -9.12 -10.40 10.62
CA GLN A 557 -9.34 -11.81 10.93
C GLN A 557 -8.15 -12.46 11.66
N GLY A 558 -6.95 -11.88 11.55
CA GLY A 558 -5.73 -12.40 12.18
C GLY A 558 -5.32 -11.72 13.48
N LEU A 559 -6.06 -10.71 13.95
CA LEU A 559 -5.87 -9.92 15.19
C LEU A 559 -4.57 -9.10 15.28
N ILE A 560 -3.42 -9.64 14.87
CA ILE A 560 -2.11 -8.97 14.97
C ILE A 560 -2.12 -7.63 14.24
N TRP A 561 -2.76 -7.56 13.08
CA TRP A 561 -2.91 -6.30 12.35
C TRP A 561 -3.64 -5.23 13.15
N GLN A 562 -4.68 -5.60 13.91
CA GLN A 562 -5.44 -4.64 14.71
C GLN A 562 -4.56 -4.03 15.79
N TRP A 563 -3.76 -4.86 16.47
CA TRP A 563 -2.81 -4.41 17.48
C TRP A 563 -1.74 -3.52 16.89
N MET A 564 -1.16 -3.91 15.75
CA MET A 564 -0.18 -3.08 15.05
C MET A 564 -0.78 -1.72 14.65
N SER A 565 -2.00 -1.70 14.12
CA SER A 565 -2.67 -0.47 13.69
C SER A 565 -3.11 0.45 14.82
N ALA A 566 -3.04 -0.01 16.07
CA ALA A 566 -3.31 0.80 17.26
C ALA A 566 -2.06 1.50 17.82
N LEU A 567 -0.86 1.11 17.36
CA LEU A 567 0.39 1.69 17.84
C LEU A 567 0.72 3.00 17.10
N PRO A 568 1.27 4.03 17.79
CA PRO A 568 1.71 5.27 17.17
C PRO A 568 2.65 5.05 15.97
N ILE A 569 2.56 5.92 14.96
CA ILE A 569 3.13 5.81 13.61
C ILE A 569 2.52 4.66 12.78
N LEU A 570 2.31 3.48 13.37
CA LEU A 570 1.73 2.32 12.68
C LEU A 570 0.22 2.45 12.46
N GLU A 571 -0.47 3.35 13.18
CA GLU A 571 -1.83 3.77 12.88
C GLU A 571 -1.94 4.52 11.56
N LYS A 572 -0.83 4.82 10.87
CA LYS A 572 -0.83 5.35 9.50
C LYS A 572 -0.65 4.26 8.46
N PHE A 573 -0.35 3.03 8.89
CA PHE A 573 -0.19 1.89 8.02
C PHE A 573 -1.56 1.38 7.57
N ARG A 574 -1.63 0.96 6.31
CA ARG A 574 -2.87 0.51 5.67
C ARG A 574 -2.60 -0.80 4.97
N GLU A 575 -3.68 -1.51 4.69
CA GLU A 575 -3.67 -2.64 3.75
C GLU A 575 -2.88 -3.85 4.26
N PRO A 576 -3.45 -4.64 5.19
CA PRO A 576 -2.77 -5.81 5.74
C PRO A 576 -2.37 -6.83 4.66
N PHE A 577 -3.06 -6.85 3.52
CA PHE A 577 -2.67 -7.70 2.40
C PHE A 577 -1.25 -7.44 1.91
N LYS A 578 -0.61 -6.30 2.21
CA LYS A 578 0.77 -6.03 1.84
C LYS A 578 1.77 -7.03 2.44
N PHE A 579 1.42 -7.68 3.55
CA PHE A 579 2.18 -8.81 4.10
C PHE A 579 2.25 -10.02 3.16
N LEU A 580 1.40 -10.07 2.14
CA LEU A 580 1.37 -11.12 1.13
C LEU A 580 2.71 -11.24 0.39
N MET A 581 3.46 -10.15 0.22
CA MET A 581 4.80 -10.19 -0.37
C MET A 581 5.79 -11.00 0.45
N GLN A 582 5.76 -10.87 1.78
CA GLN A 582 6.59 -11.66 2.68
C GLN A 582 6.07 -13.10 2.77
N LEU A 583 4.75 -13.28 2.80
CA LEU A 583 4.12 -14.59 2.83
C LEU A 583 4.44 -15.41 1.58
N HIS A 584 4.45 -14.80 0.39
CA HIS A 584 4.76 -15.45 -0.89
C HIS A 584 6.18 -16.00 -0.97
N LEU A 585 7.10 -15.57 -0.10
CA LEU A 585 8.40 -16.22 0.06
C LEU A 585 8.37 -17.26 1.18
N LEU A 586 7.92 -16.84 2.37
CA LEU A 586 8.02 -17.63 3.59
C LEU A 586 7.17 -18.91 3.54
N LEU A 587 6.01 -18.87 2.87
CA LEU A 587 5.15 -20.03 2.70
C LEU A 587 5.79 -21.09 1.78
N PRO A 588 6.27 -20.74 0.57
CA PRO A 588 7.09 -21.65 -0.23
C PRO A 588 8.39 -22.11 0.45
N VAL A 589 9.06 -21.29 1.26
CA VAL A 589 10.22 -21.71 2.06
C VAL A 589 9.83 -22.85 3.01
N ALA A 590 8.73 -22.70 3.75
CA ALA A 590 8.24 -23.74 4.65
C ALA A 590 7.92 -25.03 3.88
N GLY A 591 7.26 -24.92 2.73
CA GLY A 591 6.94 -26.09 1.90
C GLY A 591 8.16 -26.77 1.28
N ALA A 592 9.16 -26.01 0.85
CA ALA A 592 10.41 -26.55 0.33
C ALA A 592 11.19 -27.31 1.41
N LEU A 593 11.18 -26.82 2.67
CA LEU A 593 11.76 -27.53 3.81
C LEU A 593 11.03 -28.85 4.10
N VAL A 594 9.70 -28.87 4.01
CA VAL A 594 8.92 -30.12 4.13
C VAL A 594 9.35 -31.11 3.06
N TRP A 595 9.47 -30.69 1.80
CA TRP A 595 9.95 -31.57 0.73
C TRP A 595 11.37 -32.08 0.97
N GLU A 596 12.29 -31.18 1.31
CA GLU A 596 13.70 -31.54 1.52
C GLU A 596 13.86 -32.56 2.65
N ARG A 597 13.12 -32.38 3.75
CA ARG A 597 13.12 -33.30 4.90
C ARG A 597 12.40 -34.62 4.59
N GLY A 598 11.22 -34.56 3.97
CA GLY A 598 10.38 -35.73 3.72
C GLY A 598 10.90 -36.68 2.64
N LEU A 599 11.64 -36.17 1.65
CA LEU A 599 12.16 -36.99 0.54
C LEU A 599 13.46 -37.72 0.86
N GLY A 600 14.17 -37.31 1.92
CA GLY A 600 15.51 -37.81 2.26
C GLY A 600 16.54 -37.57 1.14
N ALA A 601 17.79 -38.01 1.35
CA ALA A 601 18.89 -37.79 0.40
C ALA A 601 18.77 -38.61 -0.91
N ALA A 602 17.96 -39.69 -0.91
CA ALA A 602 17.97 -40.70 -1.97
C ALA A 602 17.20 -40.30 -3.25
N ASN A 603 16.27 -39.33 -3.21
CA ASN A 603 15.34 -39.08 -4.32
C ASN A 603 15.67 -37.84 -5.16
N ARG A 604 16.85 -37.82 -5.78
CA ARG A 604 17.29 -36.71 -6.67
C ARG A 604 16.32 -36.46 -7.84
N ARG A 605 15.76 -37.52 -8.44
CA ARG A 605 14.83 -37.41 -9.58
C ARG A 605 13.53 -36.70 -9.20
N PHE A 606 12.94 -37.04 -8.05
CA PHE A 606 11.72 -36.39 -7.60
C PHE A 606 11.93 -34.90 -7.30
N ARG A 607 13.07 -34.50 -6.72
CA ARG A 607 13.40 -33.08 -6.51
C ARG A 607 13.47 -32.31 -7.84
N GLY A 608 14.03 -32.93 -8.88
CA GLY A 608 13.98 -32.39 -10.25
C GLY A 608 12.56 -32.28 -10.79
N ALA A 609 11.71 -33.29 -10.57
CA ALA A 609 10.30 -33.26 -10.96
C ALA A 609 9.52 -32.15 -10.23
N VAL A 610 9.80 -31.91 -8.95
CA VAL A 610 9.24 -30.78 -8.18
C VAL A 610 9.59 -29.45 -8.85
N PHE A 611 10.85 -29.24 -9.26
CA PHE A 611 11.23 -28.05 -10.02
C PHE A 611 10.46 -27.92 -11.33
N VAL A 612 10.43 -28.98 -12.15
CA VAL A 612 9.76 -28.94 -13.46
C VAL A 612 8.27 -28.63 -13.30
N ALA A 613 7.59 -29.26 -12.35
CA ALA A 613 6.18 -29.01 -12.06
C ALA A 613 5.95 -27.55 -11.62
N THR A 614 6.79 -27.02 -10.72
CA THR A 614 6.73 -25.61 -10.31
C THR A 614 6.97 -24.68 -11.50
N ALA A 615 8.00 -24.92 -12.31
CA ALA A 615 8.32 -24.11 -13.47
C ALA A 615 7.15 -24.06 -14.48
N LEU A 616 6.57 -25.22 -14.82
CA LEU A 616 5.42 -25.30 -15.72
C LEU A 616 4.20 -24.56 -15.18
N LEU A 617 3.89 -24.71 -13.88
CA LEU A 617 2.77 -24.01 -13.26
C LEU A 617 2.98 -22.49 -13.18
N MET A 618 4.21 -22.04 -12.92
CA MET A 618 4.52 -20.61 -12.90
C MET A 618 4.51 -20.01 -14.31
N LEU A 619 4.98 -20.73 -15.33
CA LEU A 619 4.85 -20.31 -16.73
C LEU A 619 3.38 -20.27 -17.18
N TYR A 620 2.57 -21.26 -16.78
CA TYR A 620 1.12 -21.23 -16.98
C TYR A 620 0.50 -20.01 -16.29
N HIS A 621 0.89 -19.72 -15.05
CA HIS A 621 0.45 -18.53 -14.33
C HIS A 621 0.81 -17.24 -15.09
N CYS A 622 2.05 -17.10 -15.59
CA CYS A 622 2.45 -15.96 -16.43
C CYS A 622 1.62 -15.88 -17.72
N ALA A 623 1.35 -17.01 -18.38
CA ALA A 623 0.55 -17.05 -19.61
C ALA A 623 -0.88 -16.51 -19.40
N MET A 624 -1.41 -16.76 -18.20
CA MET A 624 -2.76 -16.42 -17.80
C MET A 624 -2.86 -15.07 -17.07
N ALA A 625 -1.76 -14.55 -16.51
CA ALA A 625 -1.75 -13.27 -15.84
C ALA A 625 -2.22 -12.16 -16.79
N ARG A 626 -3.12 -11.32 -16.28
CA ARG A 626 -3.72 -10.19 -16.99
C ARG A 626 -3.72 -8.98 -16.07
N SER A 627 -4.01 -7.80 -16.64
CA SER A 627 -4.33 -6.64 -15.83
C SER A 627 -5.58 -6.91 -15.01
N ILE A 628 -5.41 -6.94 -13.70
CA ILE A 628 -6.53 -7.00 -12.74
C ILE A 628 -6.68 -5.68 -11.97
N LEU A 629 -5.58 -4.93 -11.85
CA LEU A 629 -5.58 -3.52 -11.49
C LEU A 629 -5.79 -2.65 -12.73
N ARG A 630 -5.47 -1.36 -12.68
CA ARG A 630 -5.76 -0.45 -13.80
C ARG A 630 -4.79 -0.66 -14.94
N SER A 631 -5.33 -0.64 -16.16
CA SER A 631 -4.56 -0.56 -17.39
C SER A 631 -4.85 0.77 -18.05
N TYR A 632 -3.80 1.42 -18.52
CA TYR A 632 -3.90 2.62 -19.34
C TYR A 632 -3.54 2.25 -20.76
N TYR A 633 -4.43 2.51 -21.73
CA TYR A 633 -4.19 2.14 -23.12
C TYR A 633 -3.28 3.11 -23.88
N ALA A 634 -2.82 4.19 -23.26
CA ALA A 634 -1.98 5.19 -23.93
C ALA A 634 -0.51 5.07 -23.51
N GLN A 635 0.05 3.89 -23.75
CA GLN A 635 1.46 3.59 -23.53
C GLN A 635 2.17 3.39 -24.88
N PRO A 636 3.29 4.08 -25.15
CA PRO A 636 3.85 5.18 -24.35
C PRO A 636 2.90 6.38 -24.30
N TYR A 637 3.19 7.37 -23.44
CA TYR A 637 2.37 8.58 -23.33
C TYR A 637 2.06 9.15 -24.72
N PRO A 638 0.78 9.42 -25.03
CA PRO A 638 0.41 9.91 -26.35
C PRO A 638 0.97 11.33 -26.53
N PRO A 639 1.38 11.71 -27.76
CA PRO A 639 1.70 13.10 -28.03
C PRO A 639 0.46 13.95 -27.76
N LEU A 640 0.65 15.18 -27.31
CA LEU A 640 -0.46 16.12 -27.22
C LEU A 640 -0.98 16.42 -28.64
N THR A 641 -2.30 16.55 -28.81
CA THR A 641 -2.90 16.95 -30.08
C THR A 641 -4.07 17.90 -29.80
N GLY A 642 -4.43 18.72 -30.80
CA GLY A 642 -5.71 19.44 -30.79
C GLY A 642 -5.71 20.80 -30.08
N ARG A 643 -6.87 21.18 -29.53
CA ARG A 643 -7.10 22.46 -28.84
C ARG A 643 -6.54 22.44 -27.42
N ALA A 644 -6.63 21.30 -26.74
CA ALA A 644 -6.10 21.14 -25.38
C ALA A 644 -4.60 21.49 -25.33
N GLU A 645 -3.86 21.03 -26.33
CA GLU A 645 -2.46 21.41 -26.52
C GLU A 645 -2.32 22.92 -26.72
N ARG A 646 -2.94 23.49 -27.76
CA ARG A 646 -2.77 24.92 -28.09
C ARG A 646 -3.08 25.90 -26.94
N HIS A 647 -4.06 25.58 -26.09
CA HIS A 647 -4.47 26.49 -25.02
C HIS A 647 -3.77 26.23 -23.69
N ALA A 648 -3.26 25.02 -23.45
CA ALA A 648 -2.66 24.70 -22.17
C ALA A 648 -1.14 24.47 -22.23
N LEU A 649 -0.52 24.42 -23.42
CA LEU A 649 0.90 24.73 -23.52
C LEU A 649 1.08 26.22 -23.15
N PRO A 650 1.89 26.58 -22.14
CA PRO A 650 2.30 27.96 -21.95
C PRO A 650 3.03 28.38 -23.23
N VAL A 651 2.61 29.50 -23.81
CA VAL A 651 3.35 30.10 -24.92
C VAL A 651 4.74 30.44 -24.38
N PRO A 652 5.83 29.94 -24.97
CA PRO A 652 7.16 30.30 -24.52
C PRO A 652 7.30 31.82 -24.44
N GLY A 653 7.58 32.34 -23.25
CA GLY A 653 7.71 33.79 -23.00
C GLY A 653 6.46 34.50 -22.49
N GLU A 654 5.30 33.84 -22.33
CA GLU A 654 4.16 34.46 -21.62
C GLU A 654 4.49 34.66 -20.14
N PRO A 655 4.52 35.92 -19.65
CA PRO A 655 4.76 36.20 -18.24
C PRO A 655 3.66 35.59 -17.39
N GLY A 656 4.05 34.73 -16.45
CA GLY A 656 3.17 34.30 -15.36
C GLY A 656 2.24 33.13 -15.64
N GLY A 657 2.72 32.07 -16.32
CA GLY A 657 1.97 30.85 -16.66
C GLY A 657 0.91 30.39 -15.64
N PHE A 658 -0.09 29.64 -16.12
CA PHE A 658 -1.27 29.29 -15.33
C PHE A 658 -1.38 27.80 -15.05
N ARG A 659 -2.20 27.47 -14.04
CA ARG A 659 -2.56 26.10 -13.71
C ARG A 659 -3.82 25.66 -14.44
N MET A 660 -3.91 24.35 -14.60
CA MET A 660 -5.14 23.66 -14.93
C MET A 660 -5.76 22.97 -13.71
N LEU A 661 -7.07 22.80 -13.76
CA LEU A 661 -7.85 21.95 -12.86
C LEU A 661 -8.60 20.94 -13.71
N THR A 662 -8.28 19.66 -13.53
CA THR A 662 -9.05 18.60 -14.16
C THR A 662 -10.20 18.15 -13.24
N LEU A 663 -11.39 18.14 -13.82
CA LEU A 663 -12.63 17.59 -13.30
C LEU A 663 -12.95 16.32 -14.08
N ALA A 664 -12.33 15.22 -13.65
CA ALA A 664 -12.57 13.89 -14.20
C ALA A 664 -12.56 12.85 -13.07
N VAL A 665 -13.04 11.66 -13.38
CA VAL A 665 -12.95 10.54 -12.47
C VAL A 665 -11.50 10.09 -12.43
N GLN A 666 -10.87 10.20 -11.26
CA GLN A 666 -9.59 9.54 -10.99
C GLN A 666 -9.80 8.08 -11.36
N CYS A 667 -8.95 7.48 -12.20
CA CYS A 667 -8.94 6.04 -12.53
C CYS A 667 -9.79 5.57 -13.73
N GLU A 668 -9.81 6.33 -14.81
CA GLU A 668 -10.53 5.92 -16.01
C GLU A 668 -9.68 4.95 -16.88
N VAL A 669 -10.23 3.76 -17.15
CA VAL A 669 -9.62 2.70 -17.99
C VAL A 669 -9.77 3.01 -19.49
N GLN A 670 -10.40 4.13 -19.83
CA GLN A 670 -10.72 4.43 -21.21
C GLN A 670 -9.49 4.90 -21.97
N ARG A 671 -9.50 4.68 -23.29
CA ARG A 671 -8.36 5.01 -24.18
C ARG A 671 -8.04 6.50 -24.19
N ASP A 672 -9.03 7.32 -23.88
CA ASP A 672 -9.02 8.77 -23.87
C ASP A 672 -8.72 9.39 -22.49
N ALA A 673 -8.71 8.61 -21.41
CA ALA A 673 -8.42 9.10 -20.06
C ALA A 673 -7.13 9.94 -19.95
N PRO A 674 -6.05 9.63 -20.68
CA PRO A 674 -4.83 10.43 -20.61
C PRO A 674 -4.99 11.86 -21.12
N TRP A 675 -6.03 12.17 -21.91
CA TRP A 675 -6.34 13.53 -22.37
C TRP A 675 -6.99 14.40 -21.29
N ALA A 676 -7.53 13.78 -20.23
CA ALA A 676 -7.99 14.54 -19.07
C ALA A 676 -6.82 15.13 -18.27
N TRP A 677 -5.57 14.69 -18.50
CA TRP A 677 -4.38 15.13 -17.75
C TRP A 677 -4.53 14.95 -16.23
N MET A 678 -5.20 13.87 -15.84
CA MET A 678 -5.34 13.48 -14.44
C MET A 678 -4.02 12.98 -13.87
N GLU A 679 -3.99 12.89 -12.54
CA GLU A 679 -2.91 12.25 -11.80
C GLU A 679 -1.54 12.91 -12.02
N GLY A 680 -0.48 12.15 -12.34
CA GLY A 680 0.86 12.68 -12.57
C GLY A 680 1.16 13.04 -14.03
N LEU A 681 0.23 12.84 -14.97
CA LEU A 681 0.40 13.20 -16.38
C LEU A 681 0.79 14.67 -16.63
N PRO A 682 0.32 15.67 -15.84
CA PRO A 682 0.82 17.03 -15.96
C PRO A 682 2.35 17.14 -15.88
N THR A 683 2.98 16.29 -15.06
CA THR A 683 4.44 16.25 -14.92
C THR A 683 5.12 15.83 -16.22
N THR A 684 4.62 14.77 -16.86
CA THR A 684 5.10 14.26 -18.14
C THR A 684 5.10 15.34 -19.22
N TYR A 685 4.02 16.13 -19.26
CA TYR A 685 3.85 17.18 -20.28
C TYR A 685 4.38 18.55 -19.84
N GLY A 686 5.02 18.65 -18.68
CA GLY A 686 5.53 19.91 -18.14
C GLY A 686 4.45 20.96 -17.88
N ARG A 687 3.23 20.54 -17.52
CA ARG A 687 2.05 21.40 -17.29
C ARG A 687 1.81 21.62 -15.80
N TYR A 688 1.32 22.79 -15.41
CA TYR A 688 1.01 23.05 -14.01
C TYR A 688 -0.43 22.64 -13.71
N SER A 689 -0.61 21.75 -12.75
CA SER A 689 -1.93 21.31 -12.28
C SER A 689 -2.14 21.67 -10.83
N TYR A 690 -3.39 21.97 -10.51
CA TYR A 690 -3.86 22.01 -9.12
C TYR A 690 -3.90 20.60 -8.52
N LYS A 691 -4.40 19.63 -9.30
CA LYS A 691 -4.53 18.23 -8.87
C LYS A 691 -3.24 17.45 -9.12
N GLY A 692 -3.20 16.24 -8.58
CA GLY A 692 -2.13 15.28 -8.80
C GLY A 692 -2.42 13.96 -8.13
N TYR A 693 -1.50 13.01 -8.31
CA TYR A 693 -1.60 11.68 -7.70
C TYR A 693 -0.39 11.40 -6.82
N ASP A 694 -0.48 11.87 -5.58
CA ASP A 694 0.34 11.39 -4.48
C ASP A 694 -0.47 11.51 -3.19
N TRP A 695 -0.89 10.36 -2.67
CA TRP A 695 -1.75 10.32 -1.49
C TRP A 695 -1.04 10.76 -0.20
N LEU A 696 0.30 10.70 -0.14
CA LEU A 696 1.06 11.18 1.01
C LEU A 696 1.09 12.71 1.00
N VAL A 697 1.40 13.31 -0.16
CA VAL A 697 1.42 14.76 -0.33
C VAL A 697 0.01 15.36 -0.22
N PHE A 698 -0.99 14.73 -0.83
CA PHE A 698 -2.37 15.17 -0.71
C PHE A 698 -2.86 15.18 0.74
N ALA A 699 -2.43 14.22 1.56
CA ALA A 699 -2.77 14.13 2.99
C ALA A 699 -2.04 15.15 3.88
N THR A 700 -1.17 16.00 3.32
CA THR A 700 -0.51 17.07 4.09
C THR A 700 -1.49 18.18 4.47
N PRO A 701 -1.31 18.85 5.63
CA PRO A 701 -2.20 19.92 6.06
C PRO A 701 -2.33 21.06 5.05
N GLU A 702 -1.26 21.40 4.33
CA GLU A 702 -1.26 22.46 3.32
C GLU A 702 -2.19 22.12 2.16
N ASN A 703 -2.09 20.90 1.62
CA ASN A 703 -2.94 20.44 0.52
C ASN A 703 -4.39 20.26 0.98
N GLN A 704 -4.62 19.72 2.18
CA GLN A 704 -5.98 19.59 2.73
C GLN A 704 -6.67 20.95 2.92
N ARG A 705 -5.94 21.97 3.39
CA ARG A 705 -6.47 23.35 3.50
C ARG A 705 -6.77 23.96 2.13
N ALA A 706 -5.87 23.79 1.16
CA ALA A 706 -6.09 24.28 -0.21
C ALA A 706 -7.31 23.60 -0.85
N HIS A 707 -7.47 22.29 -0.65
CA HIS A 707 -8.62 21.52 -1.14
C HIS A 707 -9.92 21.95 -0.47
N ALA A 708 -9.92 22.10 0.85
CA ALA A 708 -11.08 22.58 1.60
C ALA A 708 -11.52 23.97 1.14
N ARG A 709 -10.58 24.88 0.84
CA ARG A 709 -10.86 26.21 0.28
C ARG A 709 -11.44 26.14 -1.13
N LEU A 710 -10.89 25.28 -2.00
CA LEU A 710 -11.44 25.07 -3.34
C LEU A 710 -12.87 24.54 -3.28
N LEU A 711 -13.19 23.66 -2.32
CA LEU A 711 -14.58 23.24 -2.14
C LEU A 711 -15.43 24.38 -1.57
N ALA A 712 -14.95 25.11 -0.56
CA ALA A 712 -15.72 26.15 0.12
C ALA A 712 -16.07 27.35 -0.77
N ASP A 713 -15.13 27.83 -1.58
CA ASP A 713 -15.29 28.94 -2.52
C ASP A 713 -14.55 28.63 -3.84
N PRO A 714 -15.15 27.78 -4.70
CA PRO A 714 -14.53 27.29 -5.94
C PRO A 714 -13.94 28.36 -6.82
N THR A 715 -14.69 29.43 -7.09
CA THR A 715 -14.26 30.48 -8.02
C THR A 715 -13.09 31.28 -7.46
N ARG A 716 -13.20 31.76 -6.21
CA ARG A 716 -12.15 32.60 -5.63
C ARG A 716 -10.88 31.81 -5.36
N ALA A 717 -11.02 30.59 -4.86
CA ALA A 717 -9.88 29.69 -4.64
C ALA A 717 -9.23 29.28 -5.96
N ALA A 718 -10.00 28.95 -7.00
CA ALA A 718 -9.46 28.63 -8.32
C ALA A 718 -8.62 29.81 -8.86
N ARG A 719 -9.16 31.03 -8.80
CA ARG A 719 -8.41 32.24 -9.20
C ARG A 719 -7.13 32.40 -8.38
N ALA A 720 -7.21 32.33 -7.06
CA ALA A 720 -6.04 32.48 -6.19
C ALA A 720 -4.97 31.40 -6.45
N TYR A 721 -5.37 30.15 -6.68
CA TYR A 721 -4.43 29.07 -7.01
C TYR A 721 -3.98 29.06 -8.47
N GLY A 722 -4.30 30.12 -9.22
CA GLY A 722 -3.85 30.32 -10.60
C GLY A 722 -4.49 29.36 -11.60
N ILE A 723 -5.65 28.78 -11.26
CA ILE A 723 -6.41 27.91 -12.15
C ILE A 723 -7.09 28.78 -13.20
N ARG A 724 -6.52 28.81 -14.40
CA ARG A 724 -7.12 29.46 -15.57
C ARG A 724 -7.86 28.45 -16.44
N TRP A 725 -7.35 27.23 -16.53
CA TRP A 725 -7.89 26.21 -17.43
C TRP A 725 -8.64 25.14 -16.63
N VAL A 726 -9.90 24.91 -16.95
CA VAL A 726 -10.67 23.81 -16.34
C VAL A 726 -10.97 22.79 -17.42
N PHE A 727 -10.55 21.55 -17.16
CA PHE A 727 -10.72 20.41 -18.06
C PHE A 727 -11.85 19.54 -17.49
N LEU A 728 -13.01 19.55 -18.11
CA LEU A 728 -14.13 18.68 -17.74
C LEU A 728 -14.14 17.47 -18.67
N HIS A 729 -14.02 16.26 -18.11
CA HIS A 729 -14.17 15.04 -18.91
C HIS A 729 -15.64 14.67 -19.02
N ASP A 730 -16.16 14.47 -20.24
CA ASP A 730 -17.60 14.39 -20.51
C ASP A 730 -18.25 13.08 -20.03
N LYS A 731 -17.46 12.02 -19.83
CA LYS A 731 -17.97 10.69 -19.42
C LYS A 731 -18.11 10.54 -17.91
N LEU A 732 -18.67 11.55 -17.25
CA LEU A 732 -19.05 11.44 -15.84
C LEU A 732 -20.25 10.49 -15.65
N GLU A 733 -21.10 10.34 -16.68
CA GLU A 733 -22.38 9.63 -16.61
C GLU A 733 -22.30 8.10 -16.87
N ALA A 734 -21.20 7.59 -17.43
CA ALA A 734 -21.09 6.19 -17.84
C ALA A 734 -20.68 5.23 -16.71
N ILE A 735 -20.50 5.74 -15.49
CA ILE A 735 -20.19 4.89 -14.34
C ILE A 735 -21.51 4.47 -13.71
N ASP A 736 -21.92 3.24 -13.99
CA ASP A 736 -22.97 2.55 -13.25
C ASP A 736 -22.52 2.44 -11.77
N LEU A 737 -22.88 3.45 -10.98
CA LEU A 737 -22.58 3.57 -9.56
C LEU A 737 -23.15 2.36 -8.80
N ASP A 738 -24.24 1.77 -9.29
CA ASP A 738 -24.89 0.60 -8.69
C ASP A 738 -24.07 -0.69 -8.88
N ARG A 739 -23.21 -0.76 -9.91
CA ARG A 739 -22.21 -1.83 -10.11
C ARG A 739 -20.85 -1.54 -9.45
N MET A 740 -20.54 -0.28 -9.12
CA MET A 740 -19.27 0.15 -8.52
C MET A 740 -19.29 0.34 -6.99
N ALA A 741 -20.38 -0.07 -6.34
CA ALA A 741 -20.85 0.19 -4.97
C ALA A 741 -19.92 0.04 -3.72
N PRO A 742 -18.59 -0.12 -3.80
CA PRO A 742 -17.77 0.43 -2.70
C PRO A 742 -16.40 0.98 -3.11
N LEU A 743 -16.23 1.53 -4.32
CA LEU A 743 -14.99 2.25 -4.71
C LEU A 743 -14.97 3.73 -4.26
N ASP A 744 -15.64 4.04 -3.13
CA ASP A 744 -15.80 5.39 -2.54
C ASP A 744 -14.50 6.18 -2.28
N TRP A 745 -13.34 5.51 -2.32
CA TRP A 745 -12.06 6.08 -1.88
C TRP A 745 -11.15 6.60 -2.99
N VAL A 746 -11.40 6.29 -4.27
CA VAL A 746 -10.42 6.53 -5.34
C VAL A 746 -10.94 7.32 -6.52
N ASN A 747 -12.17 7.81 -6.44
CA ASN A 747 -12.69 8.78 -7.38
C ASN A 747 -12.59 10.15 -6.70
N THR A 748 -12.16 11.19 -7.43
CA THR A 748 -12.65 12.56 -7.16
C THR A 748 -14.14 12.38 -6.94
N SER A 749 -14.61 12.57 -5.71
CA SER A 749 -15.94 12.06 -5.38
C SER A 749 -16.92 12.69 -6.38
N PRO A 750 -17.89 11.95 -6.94
CA PRO A 750 -18.95 12.55 -7.73
C PRO A 750 -19.51 13.82 -7.08
N THR A 751 -19.47 13.91 -5.75
CA THR A 751 -19.71 15.10 -4.94
C THR A 751 -18.80 16.30 -5.24
N GLU A 752 -17.48 16.11 -5.36
CA GLU A 752 -16.55 17.19 -5.76
C GLU A 752 -16.87 17.69 -7.17
N LEU A 753 -17.13 16.79 -8.11
CA LEU A 753 -17.50 17.16 -9.48
C LEU A 753 -18.82 17.93 -9.51
N ALA A 754 -19.86 17.39 -8.85
CA ALA A 754 -21.17 18.00 -8.74
C ALA A 754 -21.14 19.37 -8.05
N ARG A 755 -20.15 19.60 -7.17
CA ARG A 755 -19.95 20.89 -6.50
C ARG A 755 -19.15 21.87 -7.34
N LEU A 756 -17.99 21.46 -7.86
CA LEU A 756 -17.06 22.37 -8.53
C LEU A 756 -17.51 22.74 -9.94
N ALA A 757 -18.02 21.78 -10.72
CA ALA A 757 -18.30 22.00 -12.13
C ALA A 757 -19.36 23.08 -12.38
N PRO A 758 -20.54 23.09 -11.71
CA PRO A 758 -21.55 24.11 -11.96
C PRO A 758 -21.08 25.52 -11.60
N GLU A 759 -20.41 25.69 -10.46
CA GLU A 759 -19.94 27.00 -10.00
C GLU A 759 -18.86 27.58 -10.91
N LEU A 760 -17.90 26.75 -11.31
CA LEU A 760 -16.83 27.18 -12.23
C LEU A 760 -17.38 27.45 -13.62
N GLN A 761 -18.33 26.64 -14.11
CA GLN A 761 -18.95 26.83 -15.42
C GLN A 761 -19.68 28.16 -15.53
N LEU A 762 -20.37 28.61 -14.47
CA LEU A 762 -21.05 29.91 -14.45
C LEU A 762 -20.10 31.10 -14.62
N GLN A 763 -18.83 30.93 -14.25
CA GLN A 763 -17.80 31.98 -14.26
C GLN A 763 -16.80 31.84 -15.40
N ALA A 764 -16.83 30.72 -16.12
CA ALA A 764 -15.83 30.38 -17.11
C ALA A 764 -16.38 30.50 -18.55
N ARG A 765 -15.49 30.87 -19.47
CA ARG A 765 -15.77 30.89 -20.91
C ARG A 765 -15.46 29.51 -21.50
N THR A 766 -16.41 28.90 -22.19
CA THR A 766 -16.14 27.65 -22.92
C THR A 766 -15.28 27.94 -24.15
N LEU A 767 -14.10 27.33 -24.24
CA LEU A 767 -13.20 27.46 -25.39
C LEU A 767 -13.47 26.41 -26.48
N GLY A 768 -14.07 25.30 -26.08
CA GLY A 768 -14.49 24.24 -26.99
C GLY A 768 -14.33 22.87 -26.38
N ARG A 769 -14.42 21.87 -27.25
CA ARG A 769 -14.35 20.45 -26.89
C ARG A 769 -13.27 19.78 -27.74
N ASP A 770 -12.52 18.89 -27.10
CA ASP A 770 -11.47 18.07 -27.72
C ASP A 770 -11.71 16.61 -27.32
N GLY A 771 -12.31 15.83 -28.22
CA GLY A 771 -12.79 14.48 -27.91
C GLY A 771 -13.79 14.48 -26.74
N HIS A 772 -13.42 13.83 -25.65
CA HIS A 772 -14.23 13.70 -24.43
C HIS A 772 -13.86 14.72 -23.35
N VAL A 773 -13.16 15.80 -23.72
CA VAL A 773 -12.74 16.84 -22.80
C VAL A 773 -13.32 18.17 -23.25
N THR A 774 -14.12 18.79 -22.40
CA THR A 774 -14.56 20.16 -22.54
C THR A 774 -13.59 21.10 -21.82
N LEU A 775 -13.11 22.13 -22.53
CA LEU A 775 -12.15 23.10 -22.02
C LEU A 775 -12.85 24.42 -21.68
N TRP A 776 -12.68 24.86 -20.44
CA TRP A 776 -13.13 26.16 -19.97
C TRP A 776 -11.95 27.05 -19.58
N GLU A 777 -12.13 28.35 -19.79
CA GLU A 777 -11.23 29.41 -19.32
C GLU A 777 -11.89 30.19 -18.19
N LEU A 778 -11.28 30.16 -17.01
CA LEU A 778 -11.65 30.99 -15.87
C LEU A 778 -10.82 32.29 -15.90
N PRO A 779 -11.44 33.45 -16.17
CA PRO A 779 -10.72 34.72 -16.19
C PRO A 779 -10.33 35.17 -14.79
N GLY A 780 -9.31 36.03 -14.71
CA GLY A 780 -8.84 36.62 -13.45
C GLY A 780 -8.11 35.65 -12.53
N ALA A 781 -7.50 34.60 -13.08
CA ALA A 781 -6.62 33.73 -12.32
C ALA A 781 -5.29 34.43 -12.01
N ASP A 782 -4.78 34.22 -10.80
CA ASP A 782 -3.50 34.77 -10.37
C ASP A 782 -2.35 34.07 -11.14
N PRO A 783 -1.35 34.82 -11.61
CA PRO A 783 -0.18 34.25 -12.29
C PRO A 783 0.62 33.27 -11.42
N MET A 784 1.50 32.47 -12.04
CA MET A 784 2.46 31.62 -11.30
C MET A 784 3.35 32.41 -10.32
N ALA A 785 3.66 33.67 -10.63
CA ALA A 785 4.30 34.61 -9.71
C ALA A 785 3.84 36.05 -10.02
N PHE A 786 3.65 36.88 -9.00
CA PHE A 786 3.15 38.25 -9.17
C PHE A 786 3.50 39.16 -7.99
N LEU A 787 3.41 40.48 -8.23
CA LEU A 787 3.53 41.50 -7.18
C LEU A 787 2.20 41.70 -6.45
N GLU A 788 2.23 41.68 -5.12
CA GLU A 788 1.08 41.93 -4.25
C GLU A 788 0.95 43.43 -3.92
N GLY A 789 -0.29 43.92 -3.75
CA GLY A 789 -0.59 45.30 -3.34
C GLY A 789 -1.12 46.25 -4.43
N GLY A 790 -1.32 45.76 -5.66
CA GLY A 790 -2.06 46.47 -6.71
C GLY A 790 -3.53 46.04 -6.80
N PRO A 791 -4.39 46.78 -7.53
CA PRO A 791 -5.79 46.38 -7.78
C PRO A 791 -5.90 45.10 -8.63
N ALA A 792 -4.84 44.77 -9.38
CA ALA A 792 -4.69 43.51 -10.11
C ALA A 792 -3.26 42.95 -9.90
N PRO A 793 -3.09 41.62 -9.86
CA PRO A 793 -1.78 40.98 -9.81
C PRO A 793 -0.92 41.37 -11.02
N VAL A 794 0.26 41.94 -10.79
CA VAL A 794 1.23 42.19 -11.87
C VAL A 794 2.06 40.94 -12.07
N ALA A 795 1.82 40.22 -13.17
CA ALA A 795 2.51 38.98 -13.50
C ALA A 795 4.03 39.18 -13.62
N LEU A 796 4.78 38.23 -13.07
CA LEU A 796 6.24 38.14 -13.20
C LEU A 796 6.60 36.91 -14.04
N ALA A 797 7.72 36.98 -14.75
CA ALA A 797 8.26 35.83 -15.45
C ALA A 797 8.80 34.83 -14.42
N ALA A 798 8.24 33.61 -14.42
CA ALA A 798 8.61 32.56 -13.49
C ALA A 798 8.93 31.26 -14.25
N ARG A 799 10.08 30.67 -13.92
CA ARG A 799 10.51 29.37 -14.42
C ARG A 799 10.46 28.35 -13.29
N MET A 800 9.55 27.40 -13.40
CA MET A 800 9.46 26.27 -12.47
C MET A 800 10.37 25.12 -12.92
N HIS A 801 10.96 24.39 -11.96
CA HIS A 801 11.82 23.23 -12.21
C HIS A 801 11.85 22.30 -10.99
N GLY A 802 12.49 21.13 -11.10
CA GLY A 802 12.49 20.12 -10.02
C GLY A 802 13.15 20.56 -8.70
N ALA A 803 13.96 21.62 -8.73
CA ALA A 803 14.53 22.22 -7.52
C ALA A 803 13.69 23.35 -6.89
N GLY A 804 12.61 23.81 -7.55
CA GLY A 804 11.83 24.98 -7.11
C GLY A 804 11.38 25.90 -8.25
N ALA A 805 11.47 27.21 -8.04
CA ALA A 805 11.10 28.27 -8.96
C ALA A 805 12.17 29.36 -9.02
N THR A 806 12.41 29.92 -10.20
CA THR A 806 13.17 31.16 -10.39
C THR A 806 12.23 32.21 -10.96
N VAL A 807 12.16 33.38 -10.34
CA VAL A 807 11.29 34.49 -10.71
C VAL A 807 12.16 35.70 -11.06
N GLU A 808 11.97 36.25 -12.25
CA GLU A 808 12.63 37.48 -12.67
C GLU A 808 11.86 38.68 -12.12
N LEU A 809 12.57 39.49 -11.34
CA LEU A 809 12.07 40.72 -10.74
C LEU A 809 12.54 41.85 -11.65
N ALA A 810 11.61 42.63 -12.20
CA ALA A 810 11.92 43.75 -13.10
C ALA A 810 12.52 44.97 -12.37
N GLY A 811 13.33 44.75 -11.33
CA GLY A 811 13.92 45.80 -10.50
C GLY A 811 12.85 46.69 -9.84
N PRO A 812 12.03 46.16 -8.91
CA PRO A 812 10.93 46.93 -8.33
C PRO A 812 11.46 48.21 -7.68
N ALA A 813 10.77 49.34 -7.88
CA ALA A 813 11.25 50.64 -7.40
C ALA A 813 11.17 50.82 -5.86
N ARG A 814 10.45 49.93 -5.18
CA ARG A 814 10.26 49.93 -3.73
C ARG A 814 10.19 48.50 -3.22
N ASP A 815 10.26 48.33 -1.91
CA ASP A 815 10.00 47.05 -1.28
C ASP A 815 8.57 46.58 -1.59
N VAL A 816 8.46 45.38 -2.13
CA VAL A 816 7.19 44.77 -2.54
C VAL A 816 7.13 43.33 -2.09
N ASP A 817 5.92 42.85 -1.83
CA ASP A 817 5.70 41.44 -1.56
C ASP A 817 5.48 40.73 -2.90
N VAL A 818 6.27 39.68 -3.13
CA VAL A 818 6.15 38.79 -4.29
C VAL A 818 5.49 37.50 -3.84
N VAL A 819 4.41 37.13 -4.51
CA VAL A 819 3.75 35.84 -4.30
C VAL A 819 4.18 34.88 -5.41
N VAL A 820 4.62 33.69 -5.01
CA VAL A 820 4.90 32.56 -5.90
C VAL A 820 3.83 31.51 -5.63
N ASN A 821 3.09 31.11 -6.67
CA ASN A 821 1.89 30.28 -6.57
C ASN A 821 2.21 28.79 -6.36
N LEU A 822 2.94 28.53 -5.28
CA LEU A 822 3.31 27.25 -4.69
C LEU A 822 2.85 27.27 -3.23
N LEU A 823 2.47 26.14 -2.65
CA LEU A 823 2.13 26.11 -1.21
C LEU A 823 3.38 26.34 -0.35
N ALA A 824 3.26 27.23 0.63
CA ALA A 824 4.29 27.45 1.64
C ALA A 824 4.36 26.26 2.60
N ARG A 825 5.45 25.51 2.55
CA ARG A 825 5.74 24.33 3.38
C ARG A 825 6.89 24.59 4.37
N PRO A 826 7.03 23.82 5.45
CA PRO A 826 8.06 24.04 6.48
C PRO A 826 9.52 24.19 5.97
N PHE A 827 9.88 23.50 4.89
CA PHE A 827 11.22 23.55 4.29
C PHE A 827 11.32 24.42 3.04
N THR A 828 10.31 25.25 2.79
CA THR A 828 10.37 26.26 1.74
C THR A 828 11.35 27.34 2.15
N ARG A 829 12.25 27.69 1.24
CA ARG A 829 13.26 28.72 1.40
C ARG A 829 13.26 29.60 0.16
N ALA A 830 13.67 30.85 0.34
CA ALA A 830 13.76 31.80 -0.75
C ALA A 830 15.10 32.52 -0.71
N TRP A 831 15.58 32.94 -1.87
CA TRP A 831 16.78 33.74 -2.02
C TRP A 831 16.50 34.90 -2.98
N VAL A 832 16.87 36.11 -2.58
CA VAL A 832 16.79 37.31 -3.42
C VAL A 832 18.21 37.70 -3.78
N ASP A 833 18.53 37.66 -5.07
CA ASP A 833 19.88 37.92 -5.60
C ASP A 833 20.99 37.12 -4.86
N GLY A 834 20.67 35.87 -4.50
CA GLY A 834 21.56 34.93 -3.80
C GLY A 834 21.56 35.03 -2.27
N ALA A 835 20.97 36.09 -1.69
CA ALA A 835 20.83 36.23 -0.24
C ALA A 835 19.54 35.56 0.27
N GLU A 836 19.61 34.78 1.35
CA GLU A 836 18.42 34.12 1.90
C GLU A 836 17.38 35.15 2.39
N ALA A 837 16.15 34.99 1.94
CA ALA A 837 15.02 35.86 2.25
C ALA A 837 13.99 35.12 3.11
N ARG A 838 13.29 35.88 3.95
CA ARG A 838 12.24 35.33 4.81
C ARG A 838 11.03 34.92 3.97
N VAL A 839 10.64 33.66 4.09
CA VAL A 839 9.41 33.12 3.51
C VAL A 839 8.26 33.30 4.50
N ALA A 840 7.13 33.78 4.00
CA ALA A 840 5.84 33.79 4.68
C ALA A 840 4.81 33.00 3.85
N ALA A 841 3.69 32.65 4.47
CA ALA A 841 2.48 32.26 3.76
C ALA A 841 1.57 33.48 3.58
N ASP A 842 0.90 33.58 2.44
CA ASP A 842 -0.21 34.51 2.27
C ASP A 842 -1.53 33.91 2.80
N ASP A 843 -2.64 34.61 2.61
CA ASP A 843 -3.97 34.17 3.06
C ASP A 843 -4.40 32.84 2.42
N TRP A 844 -3.90 32.52 1.23
CA TRP A 844 -4.17 31.30 0.49
C TRP A 844 -3.18 30.16 0.79
N GLY A 845 -2.20 30.40 1.67
CA GLY A 845 -1.18 29.44 2.03
C GLY A 845 -0.07 29.31 0.97
N ARG A 846 0.03 30.27 0.05
CA ARG A 846 1.04 30.35 -1.01
C ARG A 846 2.33 30.99 -0.48
N VAL A 847 3.44 30.79 -1.17
CA VAL A 847 4.74 31.39 -0.83
C VAL A 847 4.70 32.89 -1.07
N ARG A 848 4.96 33.67 -0.01
CA ARG A 848 5.14 35.13 -0.07
C ARG A 848 6.53 35.51 0.41
N VAL A 849 7.21 36.36 -0.35
CA VAL A 849 8.56 36.84 -0.04
C VAL A 849 8.60 38.35 -0.25
N ARG A 850 9.06 39.10 0.75
CA ARG A 850 9.30 40.53 0.60
C ARG A 850 10.64 40.74 -0.08
N VAL A 851 10.65 41.43 -1.22
CA VAL A 851 11.86 41.74 -1.99
C VAL A 851 12.17 43.22 -1.89
N GLY A 852 13.44 43.56 -1.78
CA GLY A 852 13.90 44.95 -1.66
C GLY A 852 13.85 45.68 -3.01
N ALA A 853 13.84 47.01 -2.97
CA ALA A 853 13.98 47.82 -4.16
C ALA A 853 15.23 47.44 -4.98
N GLY A 854 15.10 47.36 -6.31
CA GLY A 854 16.20 47.03 -7.23
C GLY A 854 16.55 45.53 -7.32
N SER A 855 15.89 44.65 -6.57
CA SER A 855 16.12 43.21 -6.63
C SER A 855 15.85 42.66 -8.04
N ARG A 856 16.63 41.69 -8.51
CA ARG A 856 16.54 41.18 -9.90
C ARG A 856 16.02 39.76 -10.00
N VAL A 857 16.35 38.90 -9.06
CA VAL A 857 15.97 37.48 -9.11
C VAL A 857 15.48 37.03 -7.74
N LEU A 858 14.35 36.34 -7.73
CA LEU A 858 13.85 35.59 -6.58
C LEU A 858 13.89 34.09 -6.91
N GLU A 859 14.66 33.34 -6.16
CA GLU A 859 14.63 31.88 -6.18
C GLU A 859 13.80 31.37 -5.01
N VAL A 860 12.89 30.44 -5.26
CA VAL A 860 12.15 29.71 -4.24
C VAL A 860 12.49 28.24 -4.37
N GLY A 861 12.94 27.60 -3.30
CA GLY A 861 13.29 26.19 -3.29
C GLY A 861 12.75 25.48 -2.07
N TYR A 862 12.85 24.16 -2.09
CA TYR A 862 12.54 23.31 -0.94
C TYR A 862 13.82 22.65 -0.47
N ARG A 863 14.32 23.02 0.71
CA ARG A 863 15.60 22.52 1.25
C ARG A 863 15.40 21.98 2.65
N THR A 864 15.39 20.66 2.77
CA THR A 864 15.41 20.00 4.07
C THR A 864 16.79 20.07 4.71
N ARG A 865 16.88 19.58 5.94
CA ARG A 865 18.13 19.50 6.70
C ARG A 865 19.01 18.33 6.26
N TRP A 866 18.91 17.92 4.98
CA TRP A 866 19.55 16.74 4.43
C TRP A 866 21.06 16.69 4.67
N GLN A 867 21.77 17.82 4.65
CA GLN A 867 23.21 17.87 4.95
C GLN A 867 23.51 17.42 6.39
N ARG A 868 22.72 17.90 7.36
CA ARG A 868 22.84 17.49 8.75
C ARG A 868 22.51 16.01 8.91
N ASP A 869 21.46 15.56 8.23
CA ASP A 869 20.99 14.17 8.31
C ASP A 869 21.97 13.21 7.61
N LEU A 870 22.68 13.67 6.56
CA LEU A 870 23.78 12.97 5.90
C LEU A 870 25.01 12.87 6.80
N LEU A 871 25.39 13.97 7.49
CA LEU A 871 26.49 13.96 8.45
C LEU A 871 26.19 13.01 9.62
N LEU A 872 25.00 13.11 10.19
CA LEU A 872 24.52 12.16 11.21
C LEU A 872 24.56 10.72 10.66
N GLY A 873 24.09 10.53 9.44
CA GLY A 873 24.09 9.24 8.77
C GLY A 873 25.49 8.64 8.62
N ALA A 874 26.46 9.46 8.20
CA ALA A 874 27.86 9.08 8.09
C ALA A 874 28.46 8.69 9.45
N TRP A 875 28.17 9.47 10.51
CA TRP A 875 28.59 9.14 11.87
C TRP A 875 28.02 7.81 12.37
N LEU A 876 26.72 7.57 12.15
CA LEU A 876 26.07 6.31 12.52
C LEU A 876 26.65 5.11 11.75
N CYS A 877 26.93 5.28 10.45
CA CYS A 877 27.59 4.25 9.65
C CYS A 877 29.00 3.95 10.18
N LEU A 878 29.80 4.98 10.44
CA LEU A 878 31.15 4.83 10.99
C LEU A 878 31.11 4.12 12.35
N ALA A 879 30.24 4.56 13.25
CA ALA A 879 30.05 3.94 14.55
C ALA A 879 29.66 2.46 14.42
N GLY A 880 28.70 2.13 13.55
CA GLY A 880 28.29 0.75 13.30
C GLY A 880 29.43 -0.12 12.75
N VAL A 881 30.25 0.40 11.81
CA VAL A 881 31.43 -0.30 11.29
C VAL A 881 32.47 -0.53 12.38
N LEU A 882 32.77 0.49 13.21
CA LEU A 882 33.73 0.38 14.31
C LEU A 882 33.27 -0.65 15.36
N VAL A 883 31.98 -0.65 15.73
CA VAL A 883 31.40 -1.66 16.63
C VAL A 883 31.51 -3.06 16.02
N ALA A 884 31.22 -3.22 14.71
CA ALA A 884 31.34 -4.50 14.02
C ALA A 884 32.79 -5.03 14.01
N LEU A 885 33.77 -4.15 13.78
CA LEU A 885 35.19 -4.48 13.79
C LEU A 885 35.70 -4.81 15.20
N ALA A 886 35.33 -4.00 16.19
CA ALA A 886 35.69 -4.22 17.59
C ALA A 886 35.11 -5.54 18.10
N TRP A 887 33.83 -5.82 17.82
CA TRP A 887 33.20 -7.10 18.14
C TRP A 887 33.92 -8.28 17.46
N HIS A 888 34.32 -8.12 16.20
CA HIS A 888 35.04 -9.17 15.49
C HIS A 888 36.45 -9.43 16.07
N ARG A 889 37.16 -8.38 16.47
CA ARG A 889 38.55 -8.46 16.99
C ARG A 889 38.61 -8.88 18.46
N PHE A 890 37.74 -8.31 19.30
CA PHE A 890 37.81 -8.42 20.76
C PHE A 890 36.64 -9.18 21.38
N GLY A 891 35.58 -9.50 20.62
CA GLY A 891 34.39 -10.18 21.14
C GLY A 891 34.76 -11.50 21.78
N LEU A 892 34.76 -11.51 23.13
CA LEU A 892 35.17 -12.60 24.03
C LEU A 892 35.01 -13.95 23.34
N ARG A 893 36.12 -14.65 23.03
CA ARG A 893 36.01 -16.03 22.56
C ARG A 893 35.19 -16.78 23.63
N PRO A 894 34.12 -17.51 23.29
CA PRO A 894 33.23 -18.10 24.28
C PRO A 894 33.93 -19.07 25.25
N GLY A 895 35.19 -19.47 24.97
CA GLY A 895 36.03 -20.26 25.87
C GLY A 895 36.96 -19.49 26.80
N GLY A 896 37.10 -18.16 26.67
CA GLY A 896 38.07 -17.38 27.46
C GLY A 896 37.71 -17.22 28.95
N LEU A 897 36.43 -17.40 29.31
CA LEU A 897 35.96 -17.41 30.71
C LEU A 897 35.71 -18.82 31.24
N ALA A 898 35.66 -19.84 30.38
CA ALA A 898 35.50 -21.23 30.81
C ALA A 898 36.83 -21.83 31.33
N GLY A 899 37.98 -21.34 30.86
CA GLY A 899 39.30 -21.75 31.35
C GLY A 899 39.66 -21.28 32.76
N VAL A 900 38.80 -20.50 33.44
CA VAL A 900 39.02 -20.02 34.83
C VAL A 900 38.20 -20.86 35.84
N ARG A 901 37.41 -21.83 35.39
CA ARG A 901 36.58 -22.67 36.28
C ARG A 901 37.22 -24.00 36.70
N ASP A 902 38.32 -24.43 36.08
CA ASP A 902 39.15 -25.51 36.62
C ASP A 902 40.22 -24.92 37.54
N GLY A 903 39.83 -24.71 38.80
CA GLY A 903 40.71 -24.25 39.88
C GLY A 903 41.76 -25.29 40.32
N ARG A 904 42.47 -25.92 39.37
CA ARG A 904 43.56 -26.87 39.65
C ARG A 904 44.94 -26.42 39.17
N GLU A 905 45.08 -25.29 38.49
CA GLU A 905 46.39 -24.81 37.98
C GLU A 905 46.72 -23.35 38.35
N LEU A 906 46.47 -22.95 39.61
CA LEU A 906 47.05 -21.73 40.20
C LEU A 906 47.75 -22.05 41.54
N ALA A 907 48.65 -23.03 41.50
CA ALA A 907 49.75 -23.21 42.44
C ALA A 907 51.03 -23.38 41.62
N GLY A 908 51.71 -22.27 41.34
CA GLY A 908 52.92 -22.18 40.52
C GLY A 908 53.38 -20.74 40.44
#